data_AF-A0A7C5ETC9-F1
#
_entry.id   AF-A0A7C5ETC9-F1
#
_cell.length_a   1.000
_cell.length_b   1.000
_cell.length_c   1.000
_cell.angle_alpha   90.00
_cell.angle_beta   90.00
_cell.angle_gamma   90.00
#
_symmetry.space_group_name_H-M   'P 1'
#
loop_
_entity.id
_entity.type
_entity.pdbx_description
1 polymer ?
#
loop_
_entity_poly.entity_id
_entity_poly.type
_entity_poly.pdbx_seq_one_letter_code
_entity_poly.pdbx_strand_id
1 'polypeptide(L)'
;MRTVLARRFLFALVALLAVLFLSAFGLSMARGAPFHKAVQEAARRSTGYLWAVAHGDLGVSTSRQREPLAAGPVIATTLGRSLMLLGTALAIGGGLGVLLGGSAARRRRSPWATPILFSSLVGISMPSFFLALLLQTAAIRFNQATGVRLVSLGGIKGSSLWLPALVLAARPFAQTARVTFIAISQALEEDYVRTALGKGVPWRLLFQRHVYRNAAIPILTSLVASIRFALVSLPVVEYFFAWPGAGEALLRAIRRQDDALVYGLLLALGLLFILANSGVEVLYRWLDPRLAAAGSTRVSAPFHLGIGAAAQELALWLVDSAPVSAFLRLLRRQPRPQPSAFAEKVHTLALAQSVGSPETLHHKERRRAWLHGTLLNPTLLLGLTLLFPLLGLVIAGSYLAPHNPYNTVTLRFVDGHIQTPPFPPGHEFPLGTDPLGRDIWSLILVGAQQTLLVASVVVLARIGIGVALGLGSGWFEGSWFDHAVVGLIDIIAAFPTLLCAMVLILALGIRQGISSFVVALCFVGWGEVAQFVRTEVVRLKSRPFIEAALITGNRWPDLLSHHILPNLLSPIIALAALEVAAVLMLLGELGFVGIFIGGGAFAELVVFGPAYYYSDVPEWAALLANVRSFARSYPWMAWPPAIAFALTILAFNLTGEGILRLIERVGASFTRLVNRYTAAGAAVVVAVVLVVRAHVGPLAFYRPLATAFDGERALAHVRALTSPEMVARRPGSPEAERAAEYIAAQFAAAGLQPAGQRGTYFQETVREYLEFTAPPALGLIQPGGQLESPWTWGKDYAVAPDTYPQRWMASGEVVFVALGPFPSSSTGTYPTLRKLPLADKVVLVPDRKTFDLLARQSQMAAALILDEQPGSVERFDLGIKLPTGRHWAGPAFIVRPQVAEALVAGSGTTLEALRARASELQKEEVFLQPLGKKVFVQIPWEERRVMARNVLGLLPGGVGTGGAAGEGGGSTLQMDDQLVVLMAPYDAPGMGPDGTLYPAAQDSAAAVATLTELARSWQEADYRPKRSILFVAYVSQGVDPNHSYRRIPEAKDFLSAKPGFSSFKIWAVVQLGSLGDAHGDALQVDTGSPLLGNLLTNAGRRLRVPVERLETPVNLMVVQEGMPFTPAGNPAEEEAPRVRVSWSGKEWVSGSNQDTVERLSARALASAGRVISLALMVLGREWNY
;
A
#
# COMPACT_ATOMS: atom_id res chain seq x y z
N MET A 1 -17.62 35.76 -34.08
CA MET A 1 -16.27 35.15 -34.22
C MET A 1 -15.31 35.58 -33.12
N ARG A 2 -15.13 36.89 -32.85
CA ARG A 2 -14.27 37.40 -31.77
C ARG A 2 -14.58 36.83 -30.37
N THR A 3 -15.85 36.69 -30.01
CA THR A 3 -16.30 36.13 -28.72
C THR A 3 -15.95 34.66 -28.52
N VAL A 4 -15.99 33.84 -29.57
CA VAL A 4 -15.64 32.41 -29.52
C VAL A 4 -14.13 32.22 -29.38
N LEU A 5 -13.34 33.01 -30.12
CA LEU A 5 -11.87 33.01 -30.02
C LEU A 5 -11.40 33.45 -28.63
N ALA A 6 -11.97 34.53 -28.08
CA ALA A 6 -11.63 35.01 -26.73
C ALA A 6 -11.93 33.96 -25.65
N ARG A 7 -13.07 33.26 -25.74
CA ARG A 7 -13.44 32.19 -24.79
C ARG A 7 -12.50 30.99 -24.85
N ARG A 8 -12.07 30.59 -26.04
CA ARG A 8 -11.10 29.50 -26.21
C ARG A 8 -9.73 29.86 -25.68
N PHE A 9 -9.31 31.11 -25.89
CA PHE A 9 -8.07 31.61 -25.31
C PHE A 9 -8.13 31.58 -23.78
N LEU A 10 -9.24 32.02 -23.18
CA LEU A 10 -9.44 31.93 -21.73
C LEU A 10 -9.42 30.48 -21.22
N PHE A 11 -10.12 29.56 -21.91
CA PHE A 11 -10.09 28.14 -21.57
C PHE A 11 -8.67 27.56 -21.66
N ALA A 12 -7.95 27.87 -22.73
CA ALA A 12 -6.56 27.46 -22.92
C ALA A 12 -5.67 27.95 -21.75
N LEU A 13 -5.84 29.21 -21.34
CA LEU A 13 -5.11 29.78 -20.22
C LEU A 13 -5.42 29.06 -18.89
N VAL A 14 -6.71 28.78 -18.62
CA VAL A 14 -7.14 28.04 -17.42
C VAL A 14 -6.59 26.61 -17.43
N ALA A 15 -6.65 25.93 -18.57
CA ALA A 15 -6.11 24.57 -18.71
C ALA A 15 -4.59 24.55 -18.49
N LEU A 16 -3.85 25.49 -19.06
CA LEU A 16 -2.40 25.62 -18.84
C LEU A 16 -2.05 25.93 -17.37
N LEU A 17 -2.82 26.79 -16.72
CA LEU A 17 -2.64 27.09 -15.30
C LEU A 17 -2.93 25.87 -14.43
N ALA A 18 -3.97 25.09 -14.76
CA ALA A 18 -4.28 23.84 -14.08
C ALA A 18 -3.18 22.79 -14.27
N VAL A 19 -2.64 22.65 -15.49
CA VAL A 19 -1.49 21.78 -15.78
C VAL A 19 -0.29 22.17 -14.91
N LEU A 20 0.03 23.46 -14.85
CA LEU A 20 1.14 23.96 -14.05
C LEU A 20 0.92 23.72 -12.55
N PHE A 21 -0.28 24.03 -12.05
CA PHE A 21 -0.66 23.81 -10.65
C PHE A 21 -0.58 22.34 -10.25
N LEU A 22 -1.18 21.44 -11.04
CA LEU A 22 -1.14 20.00 -10.77
C LEU A 22 0.29 19.45 -10.82
N SER A 23 1.13 20.00 -11.70
CA SER A 23 2.55 19.61 -11.80
C SER A 23 3.34 20.06 -10.59
N ALA A 24 3.22 21.33 -10.19
CA ALA A 24 3.89 21.88 -9.01
C ALA A 24 3.39 21.21 -7.72
N PHE A 25 2.09 20.96 -7.62
CA PHE A 25 1.47 20.20 -6.53
C PHE A 25 2.04 18.79 -6.46
N GLY A 26 2.05 18.09 -7.60
CA GLY A 26 2.53 16.73 -7.64
C GLY A 26 4.01 16.58 -7.30
N LEU A 27 4.86 17.49 -7.80
CA LEU A 27 6.28 17.55 -7.45
C LEU A 27 6.50 17.89 -5.97
N SER A 28 5.72 18.83 -5.40
CA SER A 28 5.82 19.20 -3.99
C SER A 28 5.45 18.04 -3.07
N MET A 29 4.34 17.36 -3.37
CA MET A 29 3.91 16.14 -2.68
C MET A 29 4.95 15.01 -2.83
N ALA A 30 5.52 14.82 -4.02
CA ALA A 30 6.56 13.83 -4.27
C ALA A 30 7.86 14.08 -3.46
N ARG A 31 8.11 15.33 -3.07
CA ARG A 31 9.20 15.73 -2.17
C ARG A 31 8.84 15.57 -0.68
N GLY A 32 7.67 15.04 -0.36
CA GLY A 32 7.23 14.77 1.01
C GLY A 32 6.56 15.96 1.71
N ALA A 33 6.18 17.02 0.98
CA ALA A 33 5.44 18.12 1.58
C ALA A 33 4.04 17.66 2.03
N PRO A 34 3.57 18.05 3.24
CA PRO A 34 2.21 17.74 3.68
C PRO A 34 1.19 18.44 2.77
N PHE A 35 0.03 17.81 2.54
CA PHE A 35 -0.98 18.21 1.54
C PHE A 35 -1.28 19.72 1.54
N HIS A 36 -1.54 20.32 2.71
CA HIS A 36 -1.86 21.74 2.81
C HIS A 36 -0.70 22.65 2.37
N LYS A 37 0.55 22.33 2.77
CA LYS A 37 1.74 23.07 2.32
C LYS A 37 1.99 22.84 0.83
N ALA A 38 1.76 21.62 0.34
CA ALA A 38 1.92 21.31 -1.07
C ALA A 38 0.97 22.12 -1.96
N VAL A 39 -0.29 22.30 -1.54
CA VAL A 39 -1.27 23.17 -2.23
C VAL A 39 -0.82 24.63 -2.25
N GLN A 40 -0.39 25.17 -1.11
CA GLN A 40 0.10 26.55 -1.02
C GLN A 40 1.36 26.78 -1.86
N GLU A 41 2.31 25.85 -1.79
CA GLU A 41 3.54 25.87 -2.57
C GLU A 41 3.25 25.77 -4.06
N ALA A 42 2.33 24.91 -4.47
CA ALA A 42 1.90 24.76 -5.85
C ALA A 42 1.28 26.05 -6.39
N ALA A 43 0.40 26.69 -5.61
CA ALA A 43 -0.18 27.98 -5.97
C ALA A 43 0.92 29.03 -6.16
N ARG A 44 1.84 29.18 -5.19
CA ARG A 44 2.94 30.16 -5.24
C ARG A 44 3.89 29.91 -6.41
N ARG A 45 4.28 28.66 -6.65
CA ARG A 45 5.17 28.28 -7.76
C ARG A 45 4.53 28.48 -9.11
N SER A 46 3.25 28.16 -9.24
CA SER A 46 2.52 28.31 -10.50
C SER A 46 2.36 29.77 -10.88
N THR A 47 1.97 30.63 -9.93
CA THR A 47 1.86 32.06 -10.18
C THR A 47 3.22 32.70 -10.42
N GLY A 48 4.24 32.32 -9.64
CA GLY A 48 5.61 32.81 -9.82
C GLY A 48 6.20 32.43 -11.18
N TYR A 49 6.00 31.18 -11.64
CA TYR A 49 6.48 30.74 -12.95
C TYR A 49 5.74 31.45 -14.10
N LEU A 50 4.41 31.62 -14.01
CA LEU A 50 3.65 32.39 -15.00
C LEU A 50 4.11 33.85 -15.06
N TRP A 51 4.41 34.44 -13.91
CA TRP A 51 4.97 35.79 -13.84
C TRP A 51 6.34 35.88 -14.54
N ALA A 52 7.23 34.92 -14.30
CA ALA A 52 8.53 34.84 -14.97
C ALA A 52 8.39 34.68 -16.49
N VAL A 53 7.52 33.76 -16.95
CA VAL A 53 7.22 33.52 -18.37
C VAL A 53 6.72 34.80 -19.05
N ALA A 54 5.85 35.57 -18.38
CA ALA A 54 5.34 36.84 -18.91
C ALA A 54 6.45 37.89 -19.13
N HIS A 55 7.57 37.77 -18.43
CA HIS A 55 8.75 38.63 -18.58
C HIS A 55 9.84 38.01 -19.48
N GLY A 56 9.54 36.89 -20.16
CA GLY A 56 10.47 36.20 -21.05
C GLY A 56 11.47 35.28 -20.34
N ASP A 57 11.31 35.03 -19.03
CA ASP A 57 12.15 34.12 -18.26
C ASP A 57 11.48 32.75 -18.11
N LEU A 58 12.05 31.72 -18.74
CA LEU A 58 11.60 30.33 -18.65
C LEU A 58 12.32 29.52 -17.56
N GLY A 59 13.17 30.19 -16.79
CA GLY A 59 14.02 29.60 -15.76
C GLY A 59 15.34 29.07 -16.29
N VAL A 60 16.14 28.57 -15.37
CA VAL A 60 17.49 28.07 -15.61
C VAL A 60 17.56 26.59 -15.23
N SER A 61 18.10 25.79 -16.14
CA SER A 61 18.33 24.36 -15.96
C SER A 61 19.79 24.10 -15.57
N THR A 62 20.00 23.33 -14.52
CA THR A 62 21.32 22.89 -14.07
C THR A 62 21.62 21.50 -14.63
N SER A 63 21.70 21.38 -15.95
CA SER A 63 21.74 20.04 -16.57
C SER A 63 22.60 19.95 -17.83
N ARG A 64 23.94 19.96 -17.64
CA ARG A 64 24.88 19.05 -18.35
C ARG A 64 26.34 19.21 -17.95
N GLN A 65 26.72 20.38 -17.47
CA GLN A 65 28.02 20.72 -16.92
C GLN A 65 27.76 21.61 -15.70
N ARG A 66 28.77 21.95 -14.90
CA ARG A 66 28.61 22.83 -13.74
C ARG A 66 28.08 24.25 -14.09
N GLU A 67 27.74 24.52 -15.35
CA GLU A 67 27.21 25.79 -15.83
C GLU A 67 25.67 25.78 -15.98
N PRO A 68 24.99 26.82 -15.46
CA PRO A 68 23.55 27.03 -15.65
C PRO A 68 23.23 27.33 -17.12
N LEU A 69 22.27 26.59 -17.71
CA LEU A 69 21.76 26.82 -19.07
C LEU A 69 20.34 27.40 -19.01
N ALA A 70 20.02 28.40 -19.83
CA ALA A 70 18.65 28.89 -19.96
C ALA A 70 17.71 27.78 -20.46
N ALA A 71 16.54 27.63 -19.83
CA ALA A 71 15.58 26.59 -20.18
C ALA A 71 14.96 26.80 -21.59
N GLY A 72 14.81 28.05 -22.03
CA GLY A 72 14.14 28.41 -23.29
C GLY A 72 14.72 27.73 -24.55
N PRO A 73 16.02 27.86 -24.84
CA PRO A 73 16.65 27.18 -25.98
C PRO A 73 16.51 25.64 -25.93
N VAL A 74 16.56 25.06 -24.73
CA VAL A 74 16.39 23.61 -24.53
C VAL A 74 14.95 23.20 -24.87
N ILE A 75 13.95 23.94 -24.39
CA ILE A 75 12.53 23.69 -24.69
C ILE A 75 12.26 23.83 -26.19
N ALA A 76 12.71 24.92 -26.82
CA ALA A 76 12.46 25.17 -28.23
C ALA A 76 13.07 24.08 -29.15
N THR A 77 14.33 23.70 -28.88
CA THR A 77 15.02 22.67 -29.68
C THR A 77 14.41 21.27 -29.51
N THR A 78 14.03 20.90 -28.29
CA THR A 78 13.40 19.59 -28.01
C THR A 78 11.98 19.52 -28.55
N LEU A 79 11.19 20.60 -28.43
CA LEU A 79 9.84 20.68 -29.00
C LEU A 79 9.87 20.59 -30.53
N GLY A 80 10.79 21.27 -31.19
CA GLY A 80 10.94 21.18 -32.65
C GLY A 80 11.22 19.75 -33.14
N ARG A 81 12.06 19.01 -32.41
CA ARG A 81 12.35 17.59 -32.71
C ARG A 81 11.15 16.67 -32.49
N SER A 82 10.36 16.91 -31.44
CA SER A 82 9.11 16.19 -31.19
C SER A 82 8.08 16.46 -32.28
N LEU A 83 7.93 17.72 -32.72
CA LEU A 83 7.02 18.09 -33.80
C LEU A 83 7.40 17.43 -35.13
N MET A 84 8.70 17.37 -35.45
CA MET A 84 9.19 16.67 -36.63
C MET A 84 8.83 15.18 -36.60
N LEU A 85 9.06 14.51 -35.46
CA LEU A 85 8.72 13.11 -35.27
C LEU A 85 7.20 12.86 -35.37
N LEU A 86 6.41 13.68 -34.67
CA LEU A 86 4.95 13.61 -34.66
C LEU A 86 4.36 13.85 -36.06
N GLY A 87 4.81 14.91 -36.75
CA GLY A 87 4.35 15.24 -38.10
C GLY A 87 4.66 14.14 -39.11
N THR A 88 5.86 13.55 -39.03
CA THR A 88 6.25 12.42 -39.88
C THR A 88 5.38 11.20 -39.61
N ALA A 89 5.14 10.86 -38.34
CA ALA A 89 4.31 9.73 -37.96
C ALA A 89 2.85 9.89 -38.41
N LEU A 90 2.28 11.10 -38.29
CA LEU A 90 0.92 11.41 -38.74
C LEU A 90 0.80 11.38 -40.27
N ALA A 91 1.80 11.88 -40.99
CA ALA A 91 1.81 11.82 -42.46
C ALA A 91 1.84 10.37 -42.96
N ILE A 92 2.72 9.55 -42.38
CA ILE A 92 2.83 8.12 -42.74
C ILE A 92 1.55 7.37 -42.33
N GLY A 93 1.17 7.45 -41.05
CA GLY A 93 0.05 6.69 -40.51
C GLY A 93 -1.27 7.12 -41.14
N GLY A 94 -1.53 8.43 -41.19
CA GLY A 94 -2.73 8.98 -41.81
C GLY A 94 -2.81 8.67 -43.31
N GLY A 95 -1.73 8.92 -44.05
CA GLY A 95 -1.67 8.66 -45.49
C GLY A 95 -1.89 7.18 -45.83
N LEU A 96 -1.12 6.28 -45.20
CA LEU A 96 -1.29 4.83 -45.38
C LEU A 96 -2.66 4.34 -44.91
N GLY A 97 -3.20 4.93 -43.83
CA GLY A 97 -4.51 4.59 -43.30
C GLY A 97 -5.63 4.91 -44.30
N VAL A 98 -5.63 6.11 -44.88
CA VAL A 98 -6.63 6.49 -45.89
C VAL A 98 -6.51 5.63 -47.15
N LEU A 99 -5.29 5.35 -47.60
CA LEU A 99 -5.05 4.53 -48.79
C LEU A 99 -5.52 3.08 -48.58
N LEU A 100 -5.07 2.43 -47.51
CA LEU A 100 -5.40 1.03 -47.24
C LEU A 100 -6.86 0.86 -46.84
N GLY A 101 -7.41 1.73 -45.98
CA GLY A 101 -8.82 1.72 -45.60
C GLY A 101 -9.77 1.94 -46.79
N GLY A 102 -9.43 2.87 -47.69
CA GLY A 102 -10.20 3.10 -48.91
C GLY A 102 -10.09 1.94 -49.90
N SER A 103 -8.91 1.33 -50.02
CA SER A 103 -8.72 0.13 -50.85
C SER A 103 -9.55 -1.06 -50.34
N ALA A 104 -9.61 -1.24 -49.01
CA ALA A 104 -10.41 -2.26 -48.36
C ALA A 104 -11.91 -2.02 -48.57
N ALA A 105 -12.37 -0.77 -48.44
CA ALA A 105 -13.78 -0.42 -48.65
C ALA A 105 -14.21 -0.62 -50.11
N ARG A 106 -13.35 -0.28 -51.08
CA ARG A 106 -13.59 -0.55 -52.50
C ARG A 106 -13.76 -2.04 -52.78
N ARG A 107 -13.06 -2.89 -52.03
CA ARG A 107 -13.11 -4.36 -52.15
C ARG A 107 -13.82 -5.01 -50.95
N ARG A 108 -14.85 -4.35 -50.39
CA ARG A 108 -15.54 -4.80 -49.17
C ARG A 108 -16.15 -6.22 -49.24
N ARG A 109 -16.46 -6.71 -50.44
CA ARG A 109 -16.95 -8.08 -50.67
C ARG A 109 -15.85 -9.11 -50.86
N SER A 110 -14.58 -8.67 -50.93
CA SER A 110 -13.44 -9.57 -51.11
C SER A 110 -12.80 -9.92 -49.76
N PRO A 111 -12.19 -11.11 -49.65
CA PRO A 111 -11.55 -11.57 -48.41
C PRO A 111 -10.40 -10.64 -47.95
N TRP A 112 -9.87 -9.79 -48.82
CA TRP A 112 -8.82 -8.81 -48.49
C TRP A 112 -9.24 -7.69 -47.53
N ALA A 113 -10.54 -7.45 -47.32
CA ALA A 113 -11.00 -6.45 -46.35
C ALA A 113 -10.79 -6.90 -44.90
N THR A 114 -10.97 -8.20 -44.62
CA THR A 114 -10.84 -8.81 -43.29
C THR A 114 -9.43 -8.68 -42.68
N PRO A 115 -8.31 -9.00 -43.37
CA PRO A 115 -6.98 -8.85 -42.81
C PRO A 115 -6.61 -7.38 -42.58
N ILE A 116 -7.09 -6.44 -43.40
CA ILE A 116 -6.85 -5.01 -43.19
C ILE A 116 -7.53 -4.54 -41.89
N LEU A 117 -8.78 -4.93 -41.67
CA LEU A 117 -9.50 -4.61 -40.42
C LEU A 117 -8.88 -5.29 -39.20
N PHE A 118 -8.46 -6.55 -39.32
CA PHE A 118 -7.75 -7.25 -38.24
C PHE A 118 -6.41 -6.59 -37.91
N SER A 119 -5.62 -6.23 -38.93
CA SER A 119 -4.34 -5.53 -38.74
C SER A 119 -4.51 -4.18 -38.05
N SER A 120 -5.62 -3.46 -38.32
CA SER A 120 -5.93 -2.22 -37.60
C SER A 120 -6.19 -2.47 -36.12
N LEU A 121 -6.89 -3.55 -35.77
CA LEU A 121 -7.17 -3.88 -34.38
C LEU A 121 -5.90 -4.32 -33.64
N VAL A 122 -5.04 -5.09 -34.30
CA VAL A 122 -3.71 -5.45 -33.78
C VAL A 122 -2.89 -4.17 -33.55
N GLY A 123 -2.86 -3.25 -34.51
CA GLY A 123 -2.14 -1.98 -34.39
C GLY A 123 -2.61 -1.10 -33.22
N ILE A 124 -3.92 -1.08 -32.94
CA ILE A 124 -4.48 -0.38 -31.77
C ILE A 124 -4.08 -1.08 -30.46
N SER A 125 -3.96 -2.41 -30.49
CA SER A 125 -3.71 -3.24 -29.31
C SER A 125 -2.23 -3.40 -28.96
N MET A 126 -1.31 -3.00 -29.83
CA MET A 126 0.12 -3.11 -29.59
C MET A 126 0.63 -1.91 -28.76
N PRO A 127 1.21 -2.14 -27.57
CA PRO A 127 1.91 -1.08 -26.85
C PRO A 127 3.07 -0.52 -27.67
N SER A 128 3.29 0.79 -27.55
CA SER A 128 4.36 1.50 -28.27
C SER A 128 5.75 0.90 -27.98
N PHE A 129 6.04 0.57 -26.72
CA PHE A 129 7.29 -0.08 -26.32
C PHE A 129 7.46 -1.49 -26.91
N PHE A 130 6.38 -2.28 -27.03
CA PHE A 130 6.43 -3.63 -27.60
C PHE A 130 6.70 -3.56 -29.10
N LEU A 131 5.99 -2.68 -29.81
CA LEU A 131 6.23 -2.46 -31.23
C LEU A 131 7.64 -1.92 -31.48
N ALA A 132 8.14 -1.03 -30.60
CA ALA A 132 9.52 -0.56 -30.66
C ALA A 132 10.52 -1.69 -30.48
N LEU A 133 10.31 -2.59 -29.51
CA LEU A 133 11.12 -3.78 -29.30
C LEU A 133 11.11 -4.71 -30.53
N LEU A 134 9.93 -4.95 -31.11
CA LEU A 134 9.75 -5.79 -32.28
C LEU A 134 10.48 -5.22 -33.50
N LEU A 135 10.26 -3.94 -33.82
CA LEU A 135 10.90 -3.30 -34.97
C LEU A 135 12.41 -3.14 -34.77
N GLN A 136 12.87 -2.83 -33.56
CA GLN A 136 14.30 -2.75 -33.25
C GLN A 136 14.97 -4.12 -33.38
N THR A 137 14.35 -5.18 -32.86
CA THR A 137 14.88 -6.54 -32.98
C THR A 137 14.90 -7.01 -34.44
N ALA A 138 13.84 -6.73 -35.21
CA ALA A 138 13.78 -7.03 -36.64
C ALA A 138 14.87 -6.31 -37.42
N ALA A 139 15.11 -5.02 -37.14
CA ALA A 139 16.19 -4.25 -37.76
C ALA A 139 17.58 -4.81 -37.40
N ILE A 140 17.80 -5.23 -36.15
CA ILE A 140 19.05 -5.87 -35.72
C ILE A 140 19.26 -7.20 -36.44
N ARG A 141 18.23 -8.07 -36.49
CA ARG A 141 18.30 -9.37 -37.17
C ARG A 141 18.51 -9.22 -38.67
N PHE A 142 17.85 -8.27 -39.31
CA PHE A 142 18.05 -7.96 -40.73
C PHE A 142 19.49 -7.51 -41.01
N ASN A 143 20.04 -6.63 -40.16
CA ASN A 143 21.42 -6.18 -40.27
C ASN A 143 22.41 -7.35 -40.08
N GLN A 144 22.19 -8.20 -39.08
CA GLN A 144 23.00 -9.41 -38.87
C GLN A 144 22.93 -10.38 -40.06
N ALA A 145 21.78 -10.53 -40.71
CA ALA A 145 21.59 -11.46 -41.83
C ALA A 145 22.13 -10.93 -43.17
N THR A 146 22.04 -9.62 -43.42
CA THR A 146 22.39 -9.02 -44.73
C THR A 146 23.71 -8.24 -44.72
N GLY A 147 24.22 -7.88 -43.54
CA GLY A 147 25.34 -6.96 -43.38
C GLY A 147 25.01 -5.49 -43.68
N VAL A 148 23.78 -5.19 -44.13
CA VAL A 148 23.36 -3.84 -44.54
C VAL A 148 22.63 -3.13 -43.40
N ARG A 149 23.15 -1.98 -42.98
CA ARG A 149 22.50 -1.11 -42.00
C ARG A 149 21.43 -0.23 -42.64
N LEU A 150 20.25 -0.80 -42.85
CA LEU A 150 19.12 -0.13 -43.51
C LEU A 150 18.61 1.12 -42.74
N VAL A 151 18.55 1.03 -41.40
CA VAL A 151 17.96 2.06 -40.51
C VAL A 151 18.82 2.21 -39.25
N SER A 152 18.88 3.41 -38.68
CA SER A 152 19.54 3.58 -37.37
C SER A 152 18.65 3.11 -36.23
N LEU A 153 19.24 2.46 -35.23
CA LEU A 153 18.55 1.90 -34.06
C LEU A 153 18.17 2.94 -32.99
N GLY A 154 18.55 4.22 -33.18
CA GLY A 154 18.26 5.34 -32.28
C GLY A 154 19.13 6.58 -32.57
N GLY A 155 18.88 7.67 -31.84
CA GLY A 155 19.66 8.93 -31.90
C GLY A 155 19.24 9.93 -33.00
N ILE A 156 20.14 10.84 -33.40
CA ILE A 156 19.83 12.01 -34.26
C ILE A 156 20.36 11.87 -35.72
N LYS A 157 21.16 10.84 -36.04
CA LYS A 157 21.75 10.72 -37.38
C LYS A 157 20.70 10.31 -38.42
N GLY A 158 20.40 11.20 -39.39
CA GLY A 158 19.71 10.97 -40.68
C GLY A 158 18.61 9.89 -40.71
N SER A 159 19.02 8.63 -40.85
CA SER A 159 18.13 7.46 -40.89
C SER A 159 17.52 7.07 -39.54
N SER A 160 17.78 7.80 -38.45
CA SER A 160 17.27 7.50 -37.10
C SER A 160 15.82 7.90 -36.84
N LEU A 161 15.18 8.62 -37.77
CA LEU A 161 13.78 9.05 -37.65
C LEU A 161 12.77 7.91 -37.93
N TRP A 162 13.10 6.99 -38.84
CA TRP A 162 12.13 6.04 -39.40
C TRP A 162 11.55 5.05 -38.38
N LEU A 163 12.39 4.41 -37.56
CA LEU A 163 11.91 3.45 -36.56
C LEU A 163 10.98 4.12 -35.52
N PRO A 164 11.36 5.23 -34.85
CA PRO A 164 10.46 5.99 -33.99
C PRO A 164 9.16 6.41 -34.69
N ALA A 165 9.24 6.91 -35.93
CA ALA A 165 8.09 7.39 -36.67
C ALA A 165 7.11 6.26 -37.02
N LEU A 166 7.62 5.07 -37.37
CA LEU A 166 6.79 3.89 -37.67
C LEU A 166 6.07 3.37 -36.42
N VAL A 167 6.75 3.34 -35.27
CA VAL A 167 6.11 2.97 -34.00
C VAL A 167 4.98 3.94 -33.67
N LEU A 168 5.25 5.25 -33.78
CA LEU A 168 4.28 6.29 -33.48
C LEU A 168 3.13 6.34 -34.50
N ALA A 169 3.38 5.95 -35.76
CA ALA A 169 2.40 5.91 -36.83
C ALA A 169 1.41 4.76 -36.73
N ALA A 170 1.69 3.71 -35.95
CA ALA A 170 0.89 2.48 -35.92
C ALA A 170 -0.57 2.69 -35.50
N ARG A 171 -0.82 3.48 -34.45
CA ARG A 171 -2.19 3.81 -34.02
C ARG A 171 -2.90 4.77 -34.98
N PRO A 172 -2.30 5.90 -35.40
CA PRO A 172 -2.88 6.75 -36.43
C PRO A 172 -3.26 5.96 -37.70
N PHE A 173 -2.36 5.07 -38.15
CA PHE A 173 -2.61 4.16 -39.26
C PHE A 173 -3.87 3.32 -39.04
N ALA A 174 -3.92 2.59 -37.92
CA ALA A 174 -5.01 1.69 -37.62
C ALA A 174 -6.36 2.42 -37.49
N GLN A 175 -6.39 3.54 -36.76
CA GLN A 175 -7.60 4.32 -36.53
C GLN A 175 -8.11 4.95 -37.83
N THR A 176 -7.24 5.61 -38.59
CA THR A 176 -7.61 6.24 -39.86
C THR A 176 -8.00 5.18 -40.89
N ALA A 177 -7.33 4.02 -40.96
CA ALA A 177 -7.73 2.93 -41.85
C ALA A 177 -9.15 2.42 -41.55
N ARG A 178 -9.45 2.18 -40.26
CA ARG A 178 -10.76 1.70 -39.82
C ARG A 178 -11.85 2.72 -40.11
N VAL A 179 -11.66 3.99 -39.74
CA VAL A 179 -12.66 5.04 -39.97
C VAL A 179 -12.86 5.29 -41.47
N THR A 180 -11.77 5.32 -42.25
CA THR A 180 -11.85 5.45 -43.72
C THR A 180 -12.65 4.30 -44.32
N PHE A 181 -12.42 3.06 -43.86
CA PHE A 181 -13.17 1.90 -44.31
C PHE A 181 -14.67 2.07 -44.06
N ILE A 182 -15.05 2.45 -42.83
CA ILE A 182 -16.45 2.63 -42.43
C ILE A 182 -17.11 3.76 -43.22
N ALA A 183 -16.49 4.94 -43.25
CA ALA A 183 -17.02 6.13 -43.90
C ALA A 183 -17.22 5.94 -45.40
N ILE A 184 -16.24 5.33 -46.08
CA ILE A 184 -16.36 5.03 -47.52
C ILE A 184 -17.39 3.93 -47.76
N SER A 185 -17.47 2.91 -46.90
CA SER A 185 -18.45 1.84 -47.05
C SER A 185 -19.89 2.36 -46.92
N GLN A 186 -20.15 3.24 -45.95
CA GLN A 186 -21.44 3.92 -45.79
C GLN A 186 -21.73 4.84 -46.97
N ALA A 187 -20.77 5.69 -47.37
CA ALA A 187 -20.94 6.59 -48.50
C ALA A 187 -21.28 5.85 -49.81
N LEU A 188 -20.75 4.63 -50.01
CA LEU A 188 -21.08 3.79 -51.18
C LEU A 188 -22.50 3.20 -51.15
N GLU A 189 -23.19 3.21 -50.01
CA GLU A 189 -24.56 2.71 -49.87
C GLU A 189 -25.62 3.79 -50.03
N GLU A 190 -25.21 5.06 -50.00
CA GLU A 190 -26.07 6.24 -50.12
C GLU A 190 -26.70 6.40 -51.52
N ASP A 191 -27.91 6.97 -51.55
CA ASP A 191 -28.71 7.08 -52.77
C ASP A 191 -28.08 8.00 -53.83
N TYR A 192 -27.27 8.99 -53.44
CA TYR A 192 -26.56 9.84 -54.39
C TYR A 192 -25.50 9.06 -55.19
N VAL A 193 -24.92 8.00 -54.62
CA VAL A 193 -23.96 7.14 -55.33
C VAL A 193 -24.69 6.26 -56.33
N ARG A 194 -25.84 5.68 -55.95
CA ARG A 194 -26.71 4.90 -56.85
C ARG A 194 -27.19 5.76 -58.02
N THR A 195 -27.53 7.01 -57.76
CA THR A 195 -27.96 7.97 -58.79
C THR A 195 -26.82 8.34 -59.74
N ALA A 196 -25.61 8.58 -59.24
CA ALA A 196 -24.44 8.88 -60.08
C ALA A 196 -24.03 7.68 -60.95
N LEU A 197 -24.15 6.46 -60.42
CA LEU A 197 -24.02 5.21 -61.16
C LEU A 197 -25.04 5.11 -62.30
N GLY A 198 -26.32 5.39 -62.02
CA GLY A 198 -27.38 5.39 -63.03
C GLY A 198 -27.18 6.41 -64.14
N LYS A 199 -26.40 7.48 -63.89
CA LYS A 199 -25.99 8.48 -64.88
C LYS A 199 -24.72 8.10 -65.68
N GLY A 200 -24.13 6.93 -65.44
CA GLY A 200 -22.94 6.45 -66.15
C GLY A 200 -21.62 7.12 -65.72
N VAL A 201 -21.56 7.74 -64.52
CA VAL A 201 -20.34 8.39 -64.04
C VAL A 201 -19.21 7.36 -63.86
N PRO A 202 -18.00 7.59 -64.42
CA PRO A 202 -16.90 6.62 -64.33
C PRO A 202 -16.41 6.47 -62.88
N TRP A 203 -16.01 5.25 -62.51
CA TRP A 203 -15.64 4.85 -61.14
C TRP A 203 -14.60 5.75 -60.47
N ARG A 204 -13.61 6.24 -61.23
CA ARG A 204 -12.59 7.15 -60.70
C ARG A 204 -13.19 8.51 -60.29
N LEU A 205 -14.07 9.06 -61.13
CA LEU A 205 -14.69 10.36 -60.90
C LEU A 205 -15.74 10.26 -59.78
N LEU A 206 -16.50 9.16 -59.72
CA LEU A 206 -17.40 8.89 -58.60
C LEU A 206 -16.66 8.92 -57.27
N PHE A 207 -15.56 8.15 -57.16
CA PHE A 207 -14.81 8.07 -55.92
C PHE A 207 -14.18 9.42 -55.53
N GLN A 208 -13.51 10.09 -56.46
CA GLN A 208 -12.79 11.34 -56.14
C GLN A 208 -13.74 12.51 -55.84
N ARG A 209 -14.83 12.68 -56.61
CA ARG A 209 -15.71 13.85 -56.46
C ARG A 209 -16.88 13.64 -55.50
N HIS A 210 -17.40 12.42 -55.38
CA HIS A 210 -18.60 12.15 -54.58
C HIS A 210 -18.29 11.38 -53.30
N VAL A 211 -17.59 10.24 -53.39
CA VAL A 211 -17.39 9.37 -52.21
C VAL A 211 -16.37 9.95 -51.22
N TYR A 212 -15.14 10.25 -51.67
CA TYR A 212 -14.09 10.76 -50.79
C TYR A 212 -14.41 12.14 -50.22
N ARG A 213 -15.07 13.01 -51.01
CA ARG A 213 -15.47 14.34 -50.54
C ARG A 213 -16.48 14.27 -49.39
N ASN A 214 -17.42 13.32 -49.46
CA ASN A 214 -18.42 13.11 -48.40
C ASN A 214 -17.84 12.31 -47.21
N ALA A 215 -16.87 11.42 -47.46
CA ALA A 215 -16.16 10.70 -46.40
C ALA A 215 -15.03 11.53 -45.75
N ALA A 216 -14.65 12.68 -46.33
CA ALA A 216 -13.53 13.49 -45.87
C ALA A 216 -13.70 13.97 -44.42
N ILE A 217 -14.93 14.28 -44.00
CA ILE A 217 -15.21 14.77 -42.64
C ILE A 217 -14.86 13.69 -41.60
N PRO A 218 -15.46 12.48 -41.60
CA PRO A 218 -15.05 11.41 -40.67
C PRO A 218 -13.56 11.04 -40.73
N ILE A 219 -12.98 11.02 -41.94
CA ILE A 219 -11.56 10.69 -42.12
C ILE A 219 -10.69 11.73 -41.42
N LEU A 220 -10.98 13.01 -41.63
CA LEU A 220 -10.28 14.11 -40.98
C LEU A 220 -10.48 14.08 -39.46
N THR A 221 -11.69 13.80 -38.99
CA THR A 221 -11.99 13.60 -37.56
C THR A 221 -11.09 12.52 -36.96
N SER A 222 -10.88 11.43 -37.67
CA SER A 222 -10.02 10.34 -37.21
C SER A 222 -8.54 10.74 -37.16
N LEU A 223 -8.06 11.50 -38.15
CA LEU A 223 -6.68 12.00 -38.19
C LEU A 223 -6.40 12.90 -36.99
N VAL A 224 -7.35 13.77 -36.68
CA VAL A 224 -7.31 14.64 -35.51
C VAL A 224 -7.25 13.84 -34.21
N ALA A 225 -8.16 12.88 -34.03
CA ALA A 225 -8.17 12.04 -32.84
C ALA A 225 -6.86 11.25 -32.70
N SER A 226 -6.23 10.90 -33.83
CA SER A 226 -4.93 10.21 -33.87
C SER A 226 -3.78 11.07 -33.34
N ILE A 227 -3.86 12.41 -33.45
CA ILE A 227 -2.85 13.32 -32.87
C ILE A 227 -2.79 13.16 -31.35
N ARG A 228 -3.96 13.08 -30.69
CA ARG A 228 -4.06 12.86 -29.24
C ARG A 228 -3.36 11.56 -28.83
N PHE A 229 -3.61 10.46 -29.54
CA PHE A 229 -2.97 9.18 -29.22
C PHE A 229 -1.47 9.19 -29.47
N ALA A 230 -1.02 9.84 -30.55
CA ALA A 230 0.41 9.98 -30.84
C ALA A 230 1.12 10.82 -29.77
N LEU A 231 0.52 11.94 -29.33
CA LEU A 231 1.07 12.76 -28.23
C LEU A 231 1.20 11.99 -26.91
N VAL A 232 0.28 11.07 -26.62
CA VAL A 232 0.33 10.23 -25.41
C VAL A 232 1.51 9.27 -25.43
N SER A 233 1.73 8.56 -26.55
CA SER A 233 2.84 7.58 -26.66
C SER A 233 4.19 8.22 -27.01
N LEU A 234 4.22 9.52 -27.35
CA LEU A 234 5.42 10.24 -27.76
C LEU A 234 6.56 10.12 -26.73
N PRO A 235 6.38 10.37 -25.41
CA PRO A 235 7.48 10.29 -24.45
C PRO A 235 8.11 8.89 -24.36
N VAL A 236 7.30 7.84 -24.52
CA VAL A 236 7.76 6.44 -24.47
C VAL A 236 8.62 6.12 -25.69
N VAL A 237 8.15 6.50 -26.89
CA VAL A 237 8.89 6.30 -28.14
C VAL A 237 10.20 7.07 -28.14
N GLU A 238 10.17 8.33 -27.70
CA GLU A 238 11.37 9.15 -27.63
C GLU A 238 12.39 8.59 -26.64
N TYR A 239 11.92 8.16 -25.46
CA TYR A 239 12.77 7.55 -24.44
C TYR A 239 13.36 6.21 -24.92
N PHE A 240 12.59 5.34 -25.57
CA PHE A 240 13.04 4.03 -26.09
C PHE A 240 14.18 4.17 -27.10
N PHE A 241 14.01 5.05 -28.09
CA PHE A 241 14.99 5.26 -29.16
C PHE A 241 16.08 6.28 -28.82
N ALA A 242 16.08 6.80 -27.59
CA ALA A 242 16.92 7.90 -27.14
C ALA A 242 16.86 9.10 -28.12
N TRP A 243 15.65 9.41 -28.60
CA TRP A 243 15.36 10.59 -29.41
C TRP A 243 15.29 11.82 -28.50
N PRO A 244 16.11 12.85 -28.71
CA PRO A 244 16.19 14.00 -27.81
C PRO A 244 15.07 15.01 -28.08
N GLY A 245 13.83 14.55 -27.92
CA GLY A 245 12.60 15.34 -27.99
C GLY A 245 12.12 15.82 -26.62
N ALA A 246 10.99 16.51 -26.61
CA ALA A 246 10.38 17.12 -25.43
C ALA A 246 9.90 16.10 -24.40
N GLY A 247 9.38 14.94 -24.83
CA GLY A 247 8.92 13.88 -23.93
C GLY A 247 10.08 13.24 -23.18
N GLU A 248 11.16 12.88 -23.88
CA GLU A 248 12.38 12.35 -23.24
C GLU A 248 13.02 13.38 -22.29
N ALA A 249 13.14 14.62 -22.73
CA ALA A 249 13.69 15.71 -21.93
C ALA A 249 12.88 15.93 -20.64
N LEU A 250 11.55 15.85 -20.73
CA LEU A 250 10.66 15.98 -19.58
C LEU A 250 10.82 14.81 -18.60
N LEU A 251 10.85 13.57 -19.09
CA LEU A 251 11.11 12.39 -18.23
C LEU A 251 12.46 12.51 -17.50
N ARG A 252 13.47 13.04 -18.18
CA ARG A 252 14.78 13.30 -17.58
C ARG A 252 14.73 14.43 -16.54
N ALA A 253 14.02 15.52 -16.84
CA ALA A 253 13.85 16.65 -15.92
C ALA A 253 13.11 16.24 -14.64
N ILE A 254 12.06 15.41 -14.74
CA ILE A 254 11.34 14.87 -13.57
C ILE A 254 12.27 14.02 -12.71
N ARG A 255 13.06 13.12 -13.31
CA ARG A 255 14.05 12.30 -12.57
C ARG A 255 15.15 13.14 -11.90
N ARG A 256 15.53 14.27 -12.51
CA ARG A 256 16.52 15.21 -11.96
C ARG A 256 15.92 16.26 -11.03
N GLN A 257 14.60 16.26 -10.86
CA GLN A 257 13.86 17.28 -10.12
C GLN A 257 14.12 18.72 -10.60
N ASP A 258 14.32 18.90 -11.92
CA ASP A 258 14.54 20.20 -12.56
C ASP A 258 13.19 20.89 -12.85
N ASP A 259 12.72 21.68 -11.88
CA ASP A 259 11.39 22.31 -11.93
C ASP A 259 11.19 23.21 -13.16
N ALA A 260 12.22 23.96 -13.58
CA ALA A 260 12.12 24.91 -14.69
C ALA A 260 11.85 24.18 -16.01
N LEU A 261 12.61 23.11 -16.30
CA LEU A 261 12.37 22.28 -17.48
C LEU A 261 11.06 21.50 -17.38
N VAL A 262 10.68 21.00 -16.21
CA VAL A 262 9.42 20.26 -16.04
C VAL A 262 8.22 21.15 -16.36
N TYR A 263 8.15 22.33 -15.76
CA TYR A 263 7.06 23.28 -16.01
C TYR A 263 7.03 23.75 -17.46
N GLY A 264 8.19 24.15 -18.00
CA GLY A 264 8.29 24.66 -19.36
C GLY A 264 7.90 23.62 -20.42
N LEU A 265 8.36 22.38 -20.27
CA LEU A 265 8.03 21.29 -21.21
C LEU A 265 6.58 20.83 -21.09
N LEU A 266 6.02 20.75 -19.87
CA LEU A 266 4.61 20.39 -19.69
C LEU A 266 3.67 21.46 -20.25
N LEU A 267 3.98 22.74 -20.04
CA LEU A 267 3.23 23.84 -20.64
C LEU A 267 3.35 23.84 -22.17
N ALA A 268 4.54 23.59 -22.72
CA ALA A 268 4.74 23.51 -24.16
C ALA A 268 3.94 22.34 -24.79
N LEU A 269 3.98 21.16 -24.17
CA LEU A 269 3.22 19.99 -24.62
C LEU A 269 1.70 20.18 -24.46
N GLY A 270 1.26 20.78 -23.35
CA GLY A 270 -0.15 21.12 -23.12
C GLY A 270 -0.66 22.17 -24.12
N LEU A 271 0.15 23.19 -24.41
CA LEU A 271 -0.17 24.19 -25.43
C LEU A 271 -0.25 23.55 -26.82
N LEU A 272 0.70 22.66 -27.15
CA LEU A 272 0.65 21.91 -28.41
C LEU A 272 -0.64 21.09 -28.52
N PHE A 273 -1.07 20.45 -27.43
CA PHE A 273 -2.31 19.69 -27.40
C PHE A 273 -3.54 20.60 -27.61
N ILE A 274 -3.60 21.73 -26.93
CA ILE A 274 -4.69 22.71 -27.08
C ILE A 274 -4.73 23.29 -28.49
N LEU A 275 -3.57 23.63 -29.06
CA LEU A 275 -3.45 24.13 -30.43
C LEU A 275 -3.86 23.06 -31.45
N ALA A 276 -3.44 21.81 -31.23
CA ALA A 276 -3.86 20.69 -32.07
C ALA A 276 -5.38 20.57 -32.07
N ASN A 277 -6.03 20.53 -30.89
CA ASN A 277 -7.48 20.47 -30.74
C ASN A 277 -8.20 21.70 -31.32
N SER A 278 -7.63 22.89 -31.19
CA SER A 278 -8.22 24.11 -31.76
C SER A 278 -8.14 24.11 -33.28
N GLY A 279 -7.03 23.62 -33.84
CA GLY A 279 -6.81 23.49 -35.28
C GLY A 279 -7.86 22.61 -35.97
N VAL A 280 -8.30 21.55 -35.29
CA VAL A 280 -9.41 20.68 -35.70
C VAL A 280 -10.65 21.48 -36.06
N GLU A 281 -11.06 22.35 -35.15
CA GLU A 281 -12.35 23.04 -35.25
C GLU A 281 -12.31 24.12 -36.33
N VAL A 282 -11.12 24.69 -36.57
CA VAL A 282 -10.88 25.56 -37.73
C VAL A 282 -10.96 24.75 -39.02
N LEU A 283 -10.33 23.57 -39.06
CA LEU A 283 -10.30 22.71 -40.24
C LEU A 283 -11.70 22.20 -40.61
N TYR A 284 -12.55 21.85 -39.63
CA TYR A 284 -13.95 21.51 -39.87
C TYR A 284 -14.75 22.66 -40.48
N ARG A 285 -14.59 23.87 -39.96
CA ARG A 285 -15.26 25.07 -40.50
C ARG A 285 -14.82 25.40 -41.91
N TRP A 286 -13.58 25.06 -42.26
CA TRP A 286 -13.04 25.25 -43.61
C TRP A 286 -13.57 24.19 -44.59
N LEU A 287 -13.74 22.95 -44.14
CA LEU A 287 -14.19 21.84 -44.99
C LEU A 287 -15.71 21.83 -45.26
N ASP A 288 -16.53 22.28 -44.29
CA ASP A 288 -17.98 22.42 -44.50
C ASP A 288 -18.51 23.75 -43.93
N PRO A 289 -18.72 24.77 -44.78
CA PRO A 289 -19.28 26.05 -44.35
C PRO A 289 -20.75 25.96 -43.91
N ARG A 290 -21.48 24.87 -44.20
CA ARG A 290 -22.88 24.69 -43.72
C ARG A 290 -22.92 24.39 -42.23
N LEU A 291 -21.88 23.77 -41.69
CA LEU A 291 -21.67 23.62 -40.24
C LEU A 291 -21.38 24.96 -39.55
N ALA A 292 -21.03 26.02 -40.30
CA ALA A 292 -20.92 27.38 -39.78
C ALA A 292 -22.28 28.11 -39.71
N ALA A 293 -23.27 27.69 -40.52
CA ALA A 293 -24.62 28.28 -40.59
C ALA A 293 -25.67 27.53 -39.77
N ALA A 294 -25.47 26.23 -39.51
CA ALA A 294 -26.25 25.48 -38.53
C ALA A 294 -25.92 26.00 -37.12
N GLY A 295 -26.71 26.96 -36.65
CA GLY A 295 -26.59 27.55 -35.32
C GLY A 295 -26.50 26.48 -34.22
N SER A 296 -25.38 26.52 -33.48
CA SER A 296 -25.34 26.41 -32.02
C SER A 296 -26.23 25.37 -31.31
N THR A 297 -26.33 24.14 -31.79
CA THR A 297 -27.03 23.06 -31.04
C THR A 297 -26.14 21.92 -30.56
N ARG A 298 -24.82 21.91 -30.83
CA ARG A 298 -23.88 20.95 -30.21
C ARG A 298 -22.46 21.49 -29.98
N VAL A 299 -22.35 22.69 -29.42
CA VAL A 299 -21.12 23.14 -28.78
C VAL A 299 -21.51 23.67 -27.41
N SER A 300 -20.96 23.05 -26.38
CA SER A 300 -21.07 23.37 -24.95
C SER A 300 -21.41 24.84 -24.72
N ALA A 301 -22.58 25.09 -24.14
CA ALA A 301 -22.98 26.43 -23.75
C ALA A 301 -22.04 26.97 -22.63
N PRO A 302 -21.96 28.30 -22.45
CA PRO A 302 -20.77 28.96 -21.92
C PRO A 302 -20.61 28.85 -20.39
N PHE A 303 -19.35 28.93 -19.96
CA PHE A 303 -18.92 29.23 -18.60
C PHE A 303 -19.46 30.62 -18.17
N HIS A 304 -20.68 30.67 -17.65
CA HIS A 304 -21.27 31.82 -16.97
C HIS A 304 -21.63 31.42 -15.55
N LEU A 305 -20.63 31.16 -14.70
CA LEU A 305 -20.81 31.32 -13.26
C LEU A 305 -19.57 32.00 -12.70
N GLY A 306 -19.76 33.13 -12.03
CA GLY A 306 -18.77 33.60 -11.07
C GLY A 306 -18.54 32.50 -10.05
N ILE A 307 -17.28 32.26 -9.66
CA ILE A 307 -16.88 31.20 -8.72
C ILE A 307 -17.74 31.24 -7.44
N GLY A 308 -18.19 32.43 -7.02
CA GLY A 308 -19.12 32.61 -5.89
C GLY A 308 -20.55 32.13 -6.14
N ALA A 309 -21.10 32.30 -7.34
CA ALA A 309 -22.43 31.80 -7.69
C ALA A 309 -22.42 30.27 -7.88
N ALA A 310 -21.35 29.71 -8.44
CA ALA A 310 -21.15 28.26 -8.52
C ALA A 310 -20.99 27.63 -7.14
N ALA A 311 -20.26 28.29 -6.22
CA ALA A 311 -20.13 27.83 -4.84
C ALA A 311 -21.47 27.90 -4.08
N GLN A 312 -22.28 28.95 -4.29
CA GLN A 312 -23.61 29.06 -3.71
C GLN A 312 -24.59 28.04 -4.29
N GLU A 313 -24.61 27.81 -5.61
CA GLU A 313 -25.48 26.79 -6.20
C GLU A 313 -25.03 25.36 -5.86
N LEU A 314 -23.72 25.11 -5.74
CA LEU A 314 -23.18 23.83 -5.28
C LEU A 314 -23.46 23.61 -3.79
N ALA A 315 -23.44 24.66 -2.97
CA ALA A 315 -23.87 24.61 -1.58
C ALA A 315 -25.38 24.35 -1.45
N LEU A 316 -26.21 25.05 -2.24
CA LEU A 316 -27.67 24.81 -2.29
C LEU A 316 -27.97 23.40 -2.79
N TRP A 317 -27.26 22.91 -3.81
CA TRP A 317 -27.39 21.54 -4.31
C TRP A 317 -26.95 20.49 -3.27
N LEU A 318 -25.84 20.70 -2.55
CA LEU A 318 -25.40 19.80 -1.46
C LEU A 318 -26.38 19.78 -0.28
N VAL A 319 -27.02 20.92 0.00
CA VAL A 319 -28.04 21.06 1.05
C VAL A 319 -29.35 20.37 0.65
N ASP A 320 -29.77 20.48 -0.62
CA ASP A 320 -31.02 19.87 -1.12
C ASP A 320 -30.87 18.39 -1.55
N SER A 321 -29.67 17.95 -1.90
CA SER A 321 -29.43 16.61 -2.43
C SER A 321 -28.32 15.91 -1.68
N ALA A 322 -28.65 15.27 -0.54
CA ALA A 322 -27.78 14.29 0.08
C ALA A 322 -27.60 13.10 -0.89
N PRO A 323 -26.50 13.01 -1.67
CA PRO A 323 -26.41 12.13 -2.84
C PRO A 323 -26.35 10.65 -2.41
N VAL A 324 -25.85 10.41 -1.19
CA VAL A 324 -25.81 9.11 -0.54
C VAL A 324 -27.22 8.60 -0.18
N SER A 325 -28.13 9.50 0.23
CA SER A 325 -29.50 9.12 0.59
C SER A 325 -30.36 8.81 -0.63
N ALA A 326 -30.15 9.49 -1.76
CA ALA A 326 -30.83 9.22 -3.02
C ALA A 326 -30.38 7.87 -3.63
N PHE A 327 -29.08 7.57 -3.56
CA PHE A 327 -28.52 6.27 -3.95
C PHE A 327 -29.02 5.13 -3.06
N LEU A 328 -29.13 5.35 -1.74
CA LEU A 328 -29.69 4.36 -0.80
C LEU A 328 -31.21 4.18 -0.94
N ARG A 329 -31.96 5.21 -1.36
CA ARG A 329 -33.39 5.08 -1.72
C ARG A 329 -33.59 4.26 -2.99
N LEU A 330 -32.62 4.24 -3.89
CA LEU A 330 -32.58 3.43 -5.12
C LEU A 330 -32.55 1.90 -4.84
N LEU A 331 -32.13 1.51 -3.63
CA LEU A 331 -32.12 0.13 -3.15
C LEU A 331 -33.41 -0.25 -2.39
N ARG A 332 -34.27 0.70 -2.05
CA ARG A 332 -35.55 0.45 -1.37
C ARG A 332 -36.66 0.19 -2.37
N ARG A 333 -37.27 -1.00 -2.29
CA ARG A 333 -38.51 -1.34 -3.00
C ARG A 333 -39.62 -0.39 -2.58
N GLN A 334 -40.14 0.42 -3.50
CA GLN A 334 -41.45 1.05 -3.31
C GLN A 334 -42.56 0.10 -3.80
N PRO A 335 -43.72 0.05 -3.11
CA PRO A 335 -44.90 -0.64 -3.62
C PRO A 335 -45.37 0.05 -4.91
N ARG A 336 -45.70 -0.74 -5.94
CA ARG A 336 -46.31 -0.21 -7.16
C ARG A 336 -47.65 0.45 -6.82
N PRO A 337 -47.97 1.64 -7.38
CA PRO A 337 -49.34 2.11 -7.39
C PRO A 337 -50.21 1.09 -8.15
N GLN A 338 -51.38 0.77 -7.59
CA GLN A 338 -52.35 -0.12 -8.23
C GLN A 338 -52.73 0.47 -9.61
N PRO A 339 -52.73 -0.33 -10.68
CA PRO A 339 -53.16 0.14 -11.99
C PRO A 339 -54.60 0.66 -11.90
N SER A 340 -54.88 1.80 -12.53
CA SER A 340 -56.25 2.31 -12.63
C SER A 340 -57.11 1.31 -13.43
N ALA A 341 -58.40 1.23 -13.13
CA ALA A 341 -59.35 0.34 -13.82
C ALA A 341 -59.35 0.51 -15.35
N PHE A 342 -58.92 1.68 -15.85
CA PHE A 342 -58.70 1.93 -17.28
C PHE A 342 -57.45 1.21 -17.82
N ALA A 343 -56.33 1.25 -17.10
CA ALA A 343 -55.11 0.56 -17.48
C ALA A 343 -55.31 -0.97 -17.52
N GLU A 344 -56.12 -1.49 -16.59
CA GLU A 344 -56.48 -2.91 -16.56
C GLU A 344 -57.37 -3.30 -17.77
N LYS A 345 -58.32 -2.44 -18.17
CA LYS A 345 -59.13 -2.63 -19.38
C LYS A 345 -58.33 -2.55 -20.69
N VAL A 346 -57.37 -1.63 -20.79
CA VAL A 346 -56.47 -1.55 -21.95
C VAL A 346 -55.55 -2.76 -22.01
N HIS A 347 -55.06 -3.24 -20.86
CA HIS A 347 -54.18 -4.41 -20.80
C HIS A 347 -54.93 -5.71 -21.14
N THR A 348 -56.19 -5.83 -20.72
CA THR A 348 -57.06 -6.98 -21.05
C THR A 348 -57.51 -6.96 -22.52
N LEU A 349 -57.79 -5.79 -23.09
CA LEU A 349 -58.07 -5.65 -24.53
C LEU A 349 -56.83 -5.96 -25.39
N ALA A 350 -55.64 -5.53 -24.96
CA ALA A 350 -54.38 -5.86 -25.62
C ALA A 350 -54.07 -7.38 -25.55
N LEU A 351 -54.40 -8.02 -24.44
CA LEU A 351 -54.28 -9.48 -24.28
C LEU A 351 -55.31 -10.24 -25.13
N ALA A 352 -56.54 -9.72 -25.24
CA ALA A 352 -57.59 -10.32 -26.07
C ALA A 352 -57.30 -10.25 -27.58
N GLN A 353 -56.53 -9.26 -28.04
CA GLN A 353 -56.03 -9.20 -29.42
C GLN A 353 -54.81 -10.10 -29.69
N SER A 354 -54.21 -10.68 -28.64
CA SER A 354 -52.98 -11.48 -28.74
C SER A 354 -53.21 -13.01 -28.80
N VAL A 355 -54.42 -13.45 -29.16
CA VAL A 355 -54.77 -14.87 -29.31
C VAL A 355 -53.98 -15.48 -30.49
N GLY A 356 -52.81 -16.00 -30.13
CA GLY A 356 -51.75 -16.51 -30.99
C GLY A 356 -50.42 -16.32 -30.26
N SER A 357 -50.26 -16.98 -29.12
CA SER A 357 -49.21 -16.71 -28.12
C SER A 357 -47.77 -16.66 -28.68
N PRO A 358 -47.13 -15.47 -28.75
CA PRO A 358 -45.77 -15.30 -29.32
C PRO A 358 -44.61 -15.58 -28.35
N GLU A 359 -44.88 -15.86 -27.06
CA GLU A 359 -43.84 -15.83 -26.02
C GLU A 359 -42.95 -17.09 -25.93
N THR A 360 -43.45 -18.27 -26.33
CA THR A 360 -42.69 -19.54 -26.24
C THR A 360 -41.77 -19.78 -27.45
N LEU A 361 -42.11 -19.22 -28.63
CA LEU A 361 -41.26 -19.25 -29.83
C LEU A 361 -40.03 -18.33 -29.68
N HIS A 362 -40.18 -17.18 -29.01
CA HIS A 362 -39.14 -16.16 -28.86
C HIS A 362 -37.91 -16.59 -28.03
N HIS A 363 -38.05 -17.51 -27.07
CA HIS A 363 -36.92 -17.92 -26.22
C HIS A 363 -35.93 -18.85 -26.94
N LYS A 364 -36.42 -19.82 -27.73
CA LYS A 364 -35.58 -20.68 -28.56
C LYS A 364 -34.96 -19.90 -29.71
N GLU A 365 -35.72 -19.00 -30.33
CA GLU A 365 -35.25 -18.11 -31.39
C GLU A 365 -34.22 -17.08 -30.89
N ARG A 366 -34.41 -16.47 -29.71
CA ARG A 366 -33.39 -15.61 -29.07
C ARG A 366 -32.13 -16.38 -28.71
N ARG A 367 -32.25 -17.59 -28.14
CA ARG A 367 -31.07 -18.40 -27.81
C ARG A 367 -30.30 -18.82 -29.06
N ARG A 368 -31.01 -19.21 -30.13
CA ARG A 368 -30.41 -19.48 -31.45
C ARG A 368 -29.77 -18.23 -32.04
N ALA A 369 -30.43 -17.08 -31.99
CA ALA A 369 -29.89 -15.81 -32.47
C ALA A 369 -28.63 -15.37 -31.69
N TRP A 370 -28.60 -15.57 -30.37
CA TRP A 370 -27.41 -15.34 -29.54
C TRP A 370 -26.28 -16.30 -29.88
N LEU A 371 -26.55 -17.61 -29.93
CA LEU A 371 -25.54 -18.61 -30.30
C LEU A 371 -24.98 -18.36 -31.70
N HIS A 372 -25.86 -18.11 -32.68
CA HIS A 372 -25.47 -17.80 -34.05
C HIS A 372 -24.73 -16.45 -34.13
N GLY A 373 -25.17 -15.44 -33.38
CA GLY A 373 -24.52 -14.14 -33.27
C GLY A 373 -23.14 -14.20 -32.65
N THR A 374 -22.92 -15.06 -31.64
CA THR A 374 -21.62 -15.29 -31.01
C THR A 374 -20.69 -16.11 -31.91
N LEU A 375 -21.18 -17.20 -32.50
CA LEU A 375 -20.38 -18.09 -33.35
C LEU A 375 -19.97 -17.44 -34.69
N LEU A 376 -20.80 -16.54 -35.23
CA LEU A 376 -20.46 -15.77 -36.44
C LEU A 376 -19.66 -14.49 -36.17
N ASN A 377 -19.22 -14.27 -34.94
CA ASN A 377 -18.42 -13.11 -34.56
C ASN A 377 -16.95 -13.53 -34.33
N PRO A 378 -16.10 -13.52 -35.37
CA PRO A 378 -14.73 -13.99 -35.27
C PRO A 378 -13.90 -13.16 -34.28
N THR A 379 -14.20 -11.86 -34.17
CA THR A 379 -13.56 -10.97 -33.19
C THR A 379 -13.86 -11.38 -31.75
N LEU A 380 -15.12 -11.71 -31.45
CA LEU A 380 -15.52 -12.14 -30.10
C LEU A 380 -14.94 -13.52 -29.75
N LEU A 381 -15.00 -14.49 -30.67
CA LEU A 381 -14.44 -15.82 -30.44
C LEU A 381 -12.95 -15.76 -30.18
N LEU A 382 -12.19 -15.04 -31.03
CA LEU A 382 -10.75 -14.93 -30.87
C LEU A 382 -10.38 -14.20 -29.57
N GLY A 383 -11.12 -13.14 -29.22
CA GLY A 383 -10.97 -12.45 -27.93
C GLY A 383 -11.19 -13.38 -26.74
N LEU A 384 -12.29 -14.15 -26.73
CA LEU A 384 -12.60 -15.11 -25.66
C LEU A 384 -11.55 -16.23 -25.57
N THR A 385 -11.08 -16.75 -26.70
CA THR A 385 -10.02 -17.79 -26.70
C THR A 385 -8.72 -17.32 -26.08
N LEU A 386 -8.36 -16.04 -26.24
CA LEU A 386 -7.18 -15.45 -25.60
C LEU A 386 -7.43 -15.10 -24.12
N LEU A 387 -8.67 -14.74 -23.76
CA LEU A 387 -9.04 -14.32 -22.42
C LEU A 387 -9.16 -15.49 -21.42
N PHE A 388 -9.65 -16.66 -21.85
CA PHE A 388 -9.84 -17.81 -20.94
C PHE A 388 -8.54 -18.30 -20.28
N PRO A 389 -7.41 -18.50 -21.00
CA PRO A 389 -6.13 -18.85 -20.38
C PRO A 389 -5.65 -17.80 -19.38
N LEU A 390 -5.85 -16.51 -19.68
CA LEU A 390 -5.47 -15.41 -18.79
C LEU A 390 -6.28 -15.44 -17.48
N LEU A 391 -7.58 -15.76 -17.55
CA LEU A 391 -8.40 -15.95 -16.35
C LEU A 391 -7.91 -17.15 -15.51
N GLY A 392 -7.49 -18.23 -16.18
CA GLY A 392 -6.84 -19.38 -15.53
C GLY A 392 -5.54 -18.99 -14.82
N LEU A 393 -4.70 -18.17 -15.45
CA LEU A 393 -3.47 -17.63 -14.85
C LEU A 393 -3.75 -16.73 -13.63
N VAL A 394 -4.81 -15.93 -13.65
CA VAL A 394 -5.18 -15.11 -12.49
C VAL A 394 -5.50 -15.98 -11.27
N ILE A 395 -6.14 -17.13 -11.46
CA ILE A 395 -6.56 -18.00 -10.36
C ILE A 395 -5.43 -18.94 -9.94
N ALA A 396 -4.75 -19.57 -10.89
CA ALA A 396 -3.79 -20.65 -10.65
C ALA A 396 -2.31 -20.23 -10.79
N GLY A 397 -2.00 -18.97 -11.13
CA GLY A 397 -0.65 -18.51 -11.46
C GLY A 397 0.40 -18.79 -10.38
N SER A 398 0.04 -18.63 -9.10
CA SER A 398 0.92 -18.96 -7.97
C SER A 398 1.22 -20.45 -7.84
N TYR A 399 0.29 -21.32 -8.23
CA TYR A 399 0.46 -22.78 -8.19
C TYR A 399 1.20 -23.33 -9.41
N LEU A 400 1.14 -22.61 -10.54
CA LEU A 400 1.84 -22.97 -11.78
C LEU A 400 3.30 -22.49 -11.81
N ALA A 401 3.72 -21.66 -10.85
CA ALA A 401 5.07 -21.13 -10.77
C ALA A 401 6.06 -22.20 -10.29
N PRO A 402 7.07 -22.60 -11.09
CA PRO A 402 8.04 -23.63 -10.73
C PRO A 402 9.01 -23.18 -9.62
N HIS A 403 9.36 -21.89 -9.61
CA HIS A 403 10.25 -21.28 -8.61
C HIS A 403 9.56 -20.16 -7.85
N ASN A 404 10.05 -19.88 -6.63
CA ASN A 404 9.62 -18.73 -5.87
C ASN A 404 10.04 -17.41 -6.58
N PRO A 405 9.09 -16.52 -6.95
CA PRO A 405 9.39 -15.27 -7.65
C PRO A 405 10.22 -14.26 -6.84
N TYR A 406 10.35 -14.46 -5.53
CA TYR A 406 11.14 -13.61 -4.63
C TYR A 406 12.55 -14.16 -4.36
N ASN A 407 12.86 -15.37 -4.79
CA ASN A 407 14.18 -15.97 -4.57
C ASN A 407 15.16 -15.52 -5.67
N THR A 408 16.34 -15.10 -5.24
CA THR A 408 17.43 -14.62 -6.11
C THR A 408 18.56 -15.66 -6.13
N VAL A 409 19.02 -16.02 -7.32
CA VAL A 409 20.14 -16.97 -7.52
C VAL A 409 21.36 -16.19 -8.02
N THR A 410 22.40 -16.08 -7.19
CA THR A 410 23.51 -15.13 -7.45
C THR A 410 24.74 -15.77 -8.10
N LEU A 411 25.10 -17.00 -7.76
CA LEU A 411 26.31 -17.67 -8.25
C LEU A 411 26.03 -19.13 -8.60
N ARG A 412 26.47 -19.56 -9.79
CA ARG A 412 26.46 -20.96 -10.20
C ARG A 412 27.84 -21.39 -10.70
N PHE A 413 28.27 -22.58 -10.30
CA PHE A 413 29.44 -23.24 -10.87
C PHE A 413 28.96 -24.29 -11.87
N VAL A 414 29.23 -24.08 -13.16
CA VAL A 414 28.92 -25.05 -14.23
C VAL A 414 30.22 -25.33 -14.97
N ASP A 415 30.61 -26.59 -15.05
CA ASP A 415 31.81 -27.05 -15.76
C ASP A 415 33.11 -26.31 -15.38
N GLY A 416 33.26 -25.98 -14.09
CA GLY A 416 34.45 -25.27 -13.57
C GLY A 416 34.45 -23.76 -13.83
N HIS A 417 33.43 -23.20 -14.48
CA HIS A 417 33.28 -21.76 -14.72
C HIS A 417 32.21 -21.14 -13.83
N ILE A 418 32.50 -19.95 -13.29
CA ILE A 418 31.54 -19.14 -12.54
C ILE A 418 30.61 -18.48 -13.55
N GLN A 419 29.32 -18.77 -13.46
CA GLN A 419 28.27 -18.07 -14.19
C GLN A 419 27.49 -17.17 -13.22
N THR A 420 27.31 -15.91 -13.62
CA THR A 420 26.52 -14.91 -12.91
C THR A 420 25.24 -14.62 -13.70
N PRO A 421 24.13 -14.26 -13.04
CA PRO A 421 22.92 -13.83 -13.72
C PRO A 421 23.18 -12.58 -14.58
N PRO A 422 22.37 -12.33 -15.63
CA PRO A 422 21.18 -13.08 -16.04
C PRO A 422 21.51 -14.39 -16.77
N PHE A 423 20.93 -15.50 -16.32
CA PHE A 423 21.09 -16.81 -16.95
C PHE A 423 20.21 -16.90 -18.21
N PRO A 424 20.72 -17.44 -19.33
CA PRO A 424 19.93 -17.64 -20.54
C PRO A 424 18.88 -18.74 -20.35
N PRO A 425 17.87 -18.81 -21.24
CA PRO A 425 16.90 -19.90 -21.27
C PRO A 425 17.58 -21.28 -21.30
N GLY A 426 17.14 -22.18 -20.42
CA GLY A 426 17.66 -23.54 -20.27
C GLY A 426 16.66 -24.48 -19.60
N HIS A 427 17.11 -25.69 -19.23
CA HIS A 427 16.24 -26.71 -18.62
C HIS A 427 15.65 -26.29 -17.26
N GLU A 428 16.44 -25.60 -16.44
CA GLU A 428 16.01 -25.14 -15.11
C GLU A 428 15.19 -23.85 -15.19
N PHE A 429 15.61 -22.89 -16.01
CA PHE A 429 14.90 -21.64 -16.26
C PHE A 429 14.44 -21.57 -17.73
N PRO A 430 13.22 -22.03 -18.07
CA PRO A 430 12.75 -22.13 -19.46
C PRO A 430 12.75 -20.81 -20.23
N LEU A 431 12.56 -19.68 -19.53
CA LEU A 431 12.63 -18.32 -20.11
C LEU A 431 13.88 -17.54 -19.67
N GLY A 432 14.81 -18.19 -18.97
CA GLY A 432 15.98 -17.56 -18.35
C GLY A 432 15.62 -16.78 -17.08
N THR A 433 16.59 -16.03 -16.56
CA THR A 433 16.42 -15.22 -15.35
C THR A 433 16.59 -13.73 -15.60
N ASP A 434 16.10 -12.93 -14.66
CA ASP A 434 16.38 -11.49 -14.60
C ASP A 434 17.82 -11.21 -14.07
N PRO A 435 18.26 -9.94 -13.99
CA PRO A 435 19.60 -9.59 -13.50
C PRO A 435 19.88 -9.98 -12.04
N LEU A 436 18.84 -10.31 -11.27
CA LEU A 436 18.94 -10.76 -9.87
C LEU A 436 18.88 -12.29 -9.75
N GLY A 437 18.84 -13.01 -10.87
CA GLY A 437 18.72 -14.47 -10.88
C GLY A 437 17.33 -14.99 -10.55
N ARG A 438 16.28 -14.18 -10.69
CA ARG A 438 14.90 -14.61 -10.50
C ARG A 438 14.34 -15.21 -11.79
N ASP A 439 13.61 -16.32 -11.67
CA ASP A 439 12.99 -17.00 -12.82
C ASP A 439 11.92 -16.14 -13.51
N ILE A 440 12.14 -15.81 -14.79
CA ILE A 440 11.20 -14.99 -15.58
C ILE A 440 9.86 -15.70 -15.76
N TRP A 441 9.85 -17.03 -15.89
CA TRP A 441 8.61 -17.79 -16.07
C TRP A 441 7.70 -17.65 -14.84
N SER A 442 8.21 -17.93 -13.64
CA SER A 442 7.49 -17.68 -12.38
C SER A 442 7.04 -16.23 -12.22
N LEU A 443 7.90 -15.26 -12.56
CA LEU A 443 7.58 -13.85 -12.47
C LEU A 443 6.41 -13.43 -13.39
N ILE A 444 6.32 -14.00 -14.60
CA ILE A 444 5.19 -13.75 -15.52
C ILE A 444 3.89 -14.32 -14.96
N LEU A 445 3.92 -15.57 -14.48
CA LEU A 445 2.72 -16.27 -13.99
C LEU A 445 2.13 -15.58 -12.74
N VAL A 446 2.98 -15.28 -11.76
CA VAL A 446 2.55 -14.56 -10.54
C VAL A 446 2.24 -13.10 -10.86
N GLY A 447 3.00 -12.48 -11.76
CA GLY A 447 2.80 -11.10 -12.21
C GLY A 447 1.43 -10.85 -12.85
N ALA A 448 0.88 -11.84 -13.55
CA ALA A 448 -0.43 -11.75 -14.18
C ALA A 448 -1.53 -11.38 -13.19
N GLN A 449 -1.49 -11.95 -11.99
CA GLN A 449 -2.48 -11.72 -10.94
C GLN A 449 -2.49 -10.26 -10.50
N GLN A 450 -1.31 -9.68 -10.24
CA GLN A 450 -1.18 -8.28 -9.80
C GLN A 450 -1.61 -7.31 -10.89
N THR A 451 -1.07 -7.48 -12.10
CA THR A 451 -1.31 -6.57 -13.23
C THR A 451 -2.80 -6.55 -13.60
N LEU A 452 -3.46 -7.71 -13.67
CA LEU A 452 -4.88 -7.80 -13.99
C LEU A 452 -5.80 -7.33 -12.85
N LEU A 453 -5.42 -7.56 -11.58
CA LEU A 453 -6.16 -7.03 -10.43
C LEU A 453 -6.18 -5.50 -10.46
N VAL A 454 -5.00 -4.88 -10.58
CA VAL A 454 -4.86 -3.42 -10.58
C VAL A 454 -5.65 -2.83 -11.74
N ALA A 455 -5.51 -3.38 -12.95
CA ALA A 455 -6.27 -2.92 -14.11
C ALA A 455 -7.79 -3.04 -13.89
N SER A 456 -8.27 -4.16 -13.35
CA SER A 456 -9.69 -4.37 -13.09
C SER A 456 -10.24 -3.41 -12.04
N VAL A 457 -9.52 -3.19 -10.93
CA VAL A 457 -9.95 -2.26 -9.86
C VAL A 457 -9.98 -0.81 -10.37
N VAL A 458 -8.97 -0.39 -11.13
CA VAL A 458 -8.95 0.93 -11.79
C VAL A 458 -10.17 1.11 -12.69
N VAL A 459 -10.47 0.12 -13.54
CA VAL A 459 -11.61 0.21 -14.47
C VAL A 459 -12.94 0.23 -13.74
N LEU A 460 -13.12 -0.60 -12.72
CA LEU A 460 -14.34 -0.56 -11.90
C LEU A 460 -14.54 0.81 -11.24
N ALA A 461 -13.46 1.42 -10.73
CA ALA A 461 -13.51 2.77 -10.17
C ALA A 461 -13.84 3.83 -11.25
N ARG A 462 -13.19 3.77 -12.42
CA ARG A 462 -13.46 4.66 -13.56
C ARG A 462 -14.90 4.55 -14.05
N ILE A 463 -15.44 3.34 -14.15
CA ILE A 463 -16.83 3.11 -14.57
C ILE A 463 -17.78 3.62 -13.50
N GLY A 464 -17.53 3.34 -12.22
CA GLY A 464 -18.39 3.84 -11.14
C GLY A 464 -18.52 5.36 -11.16
N ILE A 465 -17.38 6.06 -11.20
CA ILE A 465 -17.35 7.54 -11.23
C ILE A 465 -17.87 8.07 -12.57
N GLY A 466 -17.41 7.52 -13.69
CA GLY A 466 -17.77 7.96 -15.03
C GLY A 466 -19.25 7.78 -15.33
N VAL A 467 -19.84 6.62 -14.97
CA VAL A 467 -21.29 6.39 -15.12
C VAL A 467 -22.07 7.35 -14.23
N ALA A 468 -21.68 7.55 -12.98
CA ALA A 468 -22.39 8.47 -12.08
C ALA A 468 -22.40 9.91 -12.63
N LEU A 469 -21.23 10.43 -13.01
CA LEU A 469 -21.10 11.79 -13.54
C LEU A 469 -21.73 11.93 -14.93
N GLY A 470 -21.57 10.95 -15.82
CA GLY A 470 -22.13 10.94 -17.17
C GLY A 470 -23.66 10.82 -17.20
N LEU A 471 -24.26 10.02 -16.30
CA LEU A 471 -25.72 9.97 -16.13
C LEU A 471 -26.26 11.33 -15.70
N GLY A 472 -25.63 11.96 -14.70
CA GLY A 472 -26.03 13.28 -14.22
C GLY A 472 -25.90 14.36 -15.30
N SER A 473 -24.71 14.47 -15.91
CA SER A 473 -24.41 15.47 -16.94
C SER A 473 -25.27 15.27 -18.19
N GLY A 474 -25.52 14.04 -18.63
CA GLY A 474 -26.36 13.77 -19.80
C GLY A 474 -27.85 13.99 -19.55
N TRP A 475 -28.32 13.72 -18.32
CA TRP A 475 -29.72 13.96 -17.97
C TRP A 475 -30.02 15.46 -17.88
N PHE A 476 -29.15 16.20 -17.19
CA PHE A 476 -29.21 17.65 -17.02
C PHE A 476 -28.38 18.39 -18.09
N GLU A 477 -28.48 17.95 -19.35
CA GLU A 477 -27.78 18.58 -20.47
C GLU A 477 -28.05 20.10 -20.53
N GLY A 478 -26.98 20.89 -20.63
CA GLY A 478 -27.04 22.36 -20.64
C GLY A 478 -27.07 23.03 -19.27
N SER A 479 -27.07 22.26 -18.18
CA SER A 479 -26.97 22.79 -16.80
C SER A 479 -25.54 23.21 -16.42
N TRP A 480 -25.40 23.91 -15.30
CA TRP A 480 -24.07 24.23 -14.75
C TRP A 480 -23.27 22.97 -14.41
N PHE A 481 -23.92 21.92 -13.92
CA PHE A 481 -23.29 20.64 -13.59
C PHE A 481 -22.73 19.97 -14.84
N ASP A 482 -23.50 19.94 -15.92
CA ASP A 482 -23.04 19.45 -17.23
C ASP A 482 -21.80 20.23 -17.70
N HIS A 483 -21.85 21.56 -17.68
CA HIS A 483 -20.70 22.39 -18.06
C HIS A 483 -19.48 22.22 -17.15
N ALA A 484 -19.68 22.01 -15.85
CA ALA A 484 -18.58 21.76 -14.91
C ALA A 484 -17.91 20.40 -15.16
N VAL A 485 -18.71 19.34 -15.38
CA VAL A 485 -18.20 17.99 -15.69
C VAL A 485 -17.45 18.01 -17.02
N VAL A 486 -18.05 18.55 -18.09
CA VAL A 486 -17.40 18.65 -19.42
C VAL A 486 -16.14 19.52 -19.34
N GLY A 487 -16.20 20.67 -18.64
CA GLY A 487 -15.04 21.53 -18.45
C GLY A 487 -13.88 20.84 -17.71
N LEU A 488 -14.17 20.04 -16.68
CA LEU A 488 -13.15 19.27 -15.96
C LEU A 488 -12.55 18.17 -16.85
N ILE A 489 -13.36 17.48 -17.65
CA ILE A 489 -12.91 16.50 -18.63
C ILE A 489 -11.95 17.15 -19.63
N ASP A 490 -12.30 18.33 -20.15
CA ASP A 490 -11.48 19.04 -21.13
C ASP A 490 -10.15 19.54 -20.53
N ILE A 491 -10.14 19.98 -19.27
CA ILE A 491 -8.92 20.39 -18.55
C ILE A 491 -7.99 19.18 -18.35
N ILE A 492 -8.51 18.05 -17.85
CA ILE A 492 -7.71 16.84 -17.63
C ILE A 492 -7.19 16.30 -18.96
N ALA A 493 -8.00 16.33 -20.01
CA ALA A 493 -7.62 15.90 -21.35
C ALA A 493 -6.48 16.72 -21.95
N ALA A 494 -6.28 17.98 -21.52
CA ALA A 494 -5.17 18.82 -21.96
C ALA A 494 -3.80 18.34 -21.44
N PHE A 495 -3.80 17.55 -20.35
CA PHE A 495 -2.59 16.96 -19.78
C PHE A 495 -2.28 15.63 -20.48
N PRO A 496 -1.05 15.38 -20.97
CA PRO A 496 -0.69 14.07 -21.49
C PRO A 496 -0.90 12.97 -20.44
N THR A 497 -1.79 12.02 -20.71
CA THR A 497 -2.31 11.06 -19.71
C THR A 497 -1.21 10.29 -18.98
N LEU A 498 -0.18 9.83 -19.70
CA LEU A 498 0.99 9.16 -19.12
C LEU A 498 1.73 10.03 -18.11
N LEU A 499 1.99 11.28 -18.47
CA LEU A 499 2.71 12.23 -17.62
C LEU A 499 1.85 12.64 -16.42
N CYS A 500 0.54 12.80 -16.62
CA CYS A 500 -0.40 13.13 -15.55
C CYS A 500 -0.42 12.00 -14.52
N ALA A 501 -0.58 10.76 -14.99
CA ALA A 501 -0.56 9.58 -14.15
C ALA A 501 0.76 9.46 -13.39
N MET A 502 1.90 9.65 -14.07
CA MET A 502 3.21 9.61 -13.43
C MET A 502 3.35 10.65 -12.31
N VAL A 503 3.03 11.92 -12.58
CA VAL A 503 3.13 13.00 -11.58
C VAL A 503 2.21 12.72 -10.39
N LEU A 504 0.97 12.28 -10.63
CA LEU A 504 0.02 11.94 -9.56
C LEU A 504 0.46 10.72 -8.75
N ILE A 505 1.02 9.69 -9.39
CA ILE A 505 1.55 8.51 -8.70
C ILE A 505 2.71 8.89 -7.79
N LEU A 506 3.63 9.73 -8.28
CA LEU A 506 4.75 10.24 -7.48
C LEU A 506 4.24 11.11 -6.32
N ALA A 507 3.24 11.96 -6.58
CA ALA A 507 2.61 12.83 -5.58
C ALA A 507 1.92 12.06 -4.45
N LEU A 508 1.11 11.07 -4.80
CA LEU A 508 0.41 10.22 -3.83
C LEU A 508 1.38 9.28 -3.08
N GLY A 509 2.65 9.23 -3.51
CA GLY A 509 3.65 8.33 -2.98
C GLY A 509 3.58 6.98 -3.69
N ILE A 510 4.50 6.76 -4.63
CA ILE A 510 4.64 5.50 -5.37
C ILE A 510 4.85 4.28 -4.43
N ARG A 511 5.35 4.54 -3.22
CA ARG A 511 5.59 3.55 -2.14
C ARG A 511 4.33 3.14 -1.37
N GLN A 512 3.21 3.86 -1.50
CA GLN A 512 1.93 3.43 -0.89
C GLN A 512 1.29 2.24 -1.65
N GLY A 513 1.92 1.77 -2.73
CA GLY A 513 1.55 0.56 -3.44
C GLY A 513 0.38 0.78 -4.41
N ILE A 514 -0.55 -0.19 -4.43
CA ILE A 514 -1.65 -0.26 -5.42
C ILE A 514 -2.59 0.94 -5.31
N SER A 515 -2.81 1.50 -4.12
CA SER A 515 -3.75 2.61 -3.90
C SER A 515 -3.37 3.85 -4.72
N SER A 516 -2.10 4.24 -4.73
CA SER A 516 -1.61 5.40 -5.49
C SER A 516 -1.87 5.25 -6.98
N PHE A 517 -1.66 4.05 -7.53
CA PHE A 517 -1.97 3.73 -8.93
C PHE A 517 -3.48 3.76 -9.18
N VAL A 518 -4.30 3.17 -8.30
CA VAL A 518 -5.76 3.17 -8.46
C VAL A 518 -6.31 4.59 -8.47
N VAL A 519 -5.92 5.44 -7.52
CA VAL A 519 -6.41 6.82 -7.43
C VAL A 519 -5.92 7.66 -8.63
N ALA A 520 -4.63 7.61 -8.96
CA ALA A 520 -4.08 8.38 -10.06
C ALA A 520 -4.65 7.96 -11.42
N LEU A 521 -4.70 6.65 -11.71
CA LEU A 521 -5.22 6.16 -12.98
C LEU A 521 -6.73 6.36 -13.08
N CYS A 522 -7.47 6.32 -11.97
CA CYS A 522 -8.90 6.65 -11.97
C CYS A 522 -9.10 8.15 -12.27
N PHE A 523 -8.34 9.03 -11.62
CA PHE A 523 -8.40 10.48 -11.83
C PHE A 523 -8.15 10.88 -13.30
N VAL A 524 -7.22 10.21 -13.98
CA VAL A 524 -6.85 10.53 -15.36
C VAL A 524 -7.88 10.02 -16.39
N GLY A 525 -8.62 8.95 -16.12
CA GLY A 525 -9.42 8.26 -17.15
C GLY A 525 -10.95 8.26 -16.98
N TRP A 526 -11.50 8.71 -15.85
CA TRP A 526 -12.95 8.69 -15.63
C TRP A 526 -13.73 9.54 -16.67
N GLY A 527 -13.10 10.57 -17.23
CA GLY A 527 -13.71 11.49 -18.17
C GLY A 527 -14.12 10.84 -19.50
N GLU A 528 -13.35 9.87 -19.99
CA GLU A 528 -13.67 9.15 -21.24
C GLU A 528 -14.97 8.33 -21.07
N VAL A 529 -15.12 7.66 -19.92
CA VAL A 529 -16.34 6.93 -19.57
C VAL A 529 -17.52 7.88 -19.35
N ALA A 530 -17.32 9.00 -18.63
CA ALA A 530 -18.37 9.98 -18.38
C ALA A 530 -18.91 10.57 -19.69
N GLN A 531 -18.03 10.93 -20.61
CA GLN A 531 -18.41 11.50 -21.91
C GLN A 531 -19.18 10.48 -22.77
N PHE A 532 -18.75 9.22 -22.77
CA PHE A 532 -19.47 8.14 -23.46
C PHE A 532 -20.88 7.95 -22.90
N VAL A 533 -20.99 7.81 -21.58
CA VAL A 533 -22.28 7.61 -20.89
C VAL A 533 -23.19 8.81 -21.11
N ARG A 534 -22.66 10.04 -20.97
CA ARG A 534 -23.39 11.29 -21.26
C ARG A 534 -23.99 11.26 -22.66
N THR A 535 -23.19 10.91 -23.67
CA THR A 535 -23.62 10.85 -25.07
C THR A 535 -24.75 9.85 -25.28
N GLU A 536 -24.64 8.65 -24.70
CA GLU A 536 -25.70 7.65 -24.80
C GLU A 536 -26.96 8.03 -24.00
N VAL A 537 -26.82 8.72 -22.85
CA VAL A 537 -27.96 9.23 -22.08
C VAL A 537 -28.74 10.25 -22.88
N VAL A 538 -28.07 11.24 -23.48
CA VAL A 538 -28.72 12.25 -24.34
C VAL A 538 -29.46 11.57 -25.50
N ARG A 539 -28.83 10.57 -26.12
CA ARG A 539 -29.43 9.77 -27.20
C ARG A 539 -30.63 8.94 -26.76
N LEU A 540 -30.59 8.34 -25.56
CA LEU A 540 -31.69 7.55 -25.01
C LEU A 540 -32.84 8.44 -24.54
N LYS A 541 -32.52 9.61 -23.98
CA LYS A 541 -33.49 10.61 -23.51
C LYS A 541 -34.42 11.07 -24.64
N SER A 542 -33.91 11.19 -25.86
CA SER A 542 -34.69 11.58 -27.04
C SER A 542 -35.48 10.43 -27.69
N ARG A 543 -35.64 9.28 -27.02
CA ARG A 543 -36.42 8.15 -27.56
C ARG A 543 -37.89 8.21 -27.12
N PRO A 544 -38.85 7.86 -27.99
CA PRO A 544 -40.29 7.99 -27.70
C PRO A 544 -40.77 7.29 -26.41
N PHE A 545 -40.14 6.17 -26.01
CA PHE A 545 -40.53 5.46 -24.80
C PHE A 545 -40.17 6.22 -23.51
N ILE A 546 -39.15 7.06 -23.53
CA ILE A 546 -38.79 7.93 -22.39
C ILE A 546 -39.77 9.10 -22.32
N GLU A 547 -40.12 9.71 -23.46
CA GLU A 547 -41.13 10.76 -23.54
C GLU A 547 -42.49 10.28 -23.05
N ALA A 548 -42.91 9.07 -23.45
CA ALA A 548 -44.13 8.44 -22.95
C ALA A 548 -44.08 8.22 -21.43
N ALA A 549 -42.95 7.73 -20.90
CA ALA A 549 -42.78 7.50 -19.47
C ALA A 549 -42.81 8.79 -18.64
N LEU A 550 -42.31 9.90 -19.20
CA LEU A 550 -42.43 11.25 -18.61
C LEU A 550 -43.89 11.71 -18.56
N ILE A 551 -44.64 11.52 -19.65
CA ILE A 551 -46.07 11.88 -19.72
C ILE A 551 -46.90 11.07 -18.70
N THR A 552 -46.52 9.82 -18.43
CA THR A 552 -47.17 8.99 -17.40
C THR A 552 -46.85 9.37 -15.95
N GLY A 553 -46.02 10.40 -15.72
CA GLY A 553 -45.73 10.94 -14.39
C GLY A 553 -44.54 10.30 -13.66
N ASN A 554 -43.69 9.53 -14.35
CA ASN A 554 -42.49 8.97 -13.72
C ASN A 554 -41.49 10.07 -13.37
N ARG A 555 -40.88 9.99 -12.18
CA ARG A 555 -39.86 10.93 -11.74
C ARG A 555 -38.51 10.61 -12.40
N TRP A 556 -37.66 11.63 -12.50
CA TRP A 556 -36.34 11.48 -13.11
C TRP A 556 -35.45 10.39 -12.49
N PRO A 557 -35.42 10.13 -11.16
CA PRO A 557 -34.58 9.05 -10.62
C PRO A 557 -35.08 7.67 -11.04
N ASP A 558 -36.41 7.52 -11.17
CA ASP A 558 -37.05 6.28 -11.60
C ASP A 558 -36.80 6.03 -13.09
N LEU A 559 -36.85 7.08 -13.90
CA LEU A 559 -36.47 7.02 -15.32
C LEU A 559 -34.99 6.64 -15.50
N LEU A 560 -34.09 7.26 -14.74
CA LEU A 560 -32.66 6.94 -14.82
C LEU A 560 -32.37 5.49 -14.41
N SER A 561 -32.92 5.04 -13.29
CA SER A 561 -32.61 3.71 -12.72
C SER A 561 -33.32 2.55 -13.42
N HIS A 562 -34.56 2.73 -13.88
CA HIS A 562 -35.37 1.65 -14.46
C HIS A 562 -35.41 1.67 -15.99
N HIS A 563 -35.15 2.80 -16.64
CA HIS A 563 -35.26 2.92 -18.09
C HIS A 563 -33.91 3.19 -18.75
N ILE A 564 -33.12 4.16 -18.26
CA ILE A 564 -31.87 4.53 -18.92
C ILE A 564 -30.73 3.57 -18.56
N LEU A 565 -30.40 3.44 -17.28
CA LEU A 565 -29.24 2.67 -16.84
C LEU A 565 -29.30 1.19 -17.28
N PRO A 566 -30.44 0.48 -17.23
CA PRO A 566 -30.53 -0.90 -17.73
C PRO A 566 -30.23 -1.02 -19.24
N ASN A 567 -30.63 -0.02 -20.03
CA ASN A 567 -30.29 0.02 -21.46
C ASN A 567 -28.83 0.40 -21.72
N LEU A 568 -28.18 1.09 -20.78
CA LEU A 568 -26.75 1.42 -20.83
C LEU A 568 -25.84 0.29 -20.33
N LEU A 569 -26.35 -0.70 -19.59
CA LEU A 569 -25.52 -1.81 -19.11
C LEU A 569 -24.83 -2.55 -20.26
N SER A 570 -25.53 -2.79 -21.37
CA SER A 570 -24.97 -3.45 -22.56
C SER A 570 -23.74 -2.72 -23.12
N PRO A 571 -23.82 -1.43 -23.49
CA PRO A 571 -22.64 -0.69 -23.95
C PRO A 571 -21.59 -0.45 -22.86
N ILE A 572 -21.98 -0.31 -21.58
CA ILE A 572 -21.02 -0.17 -20.46
C ILE A 572 -20.16 -1.43 -20.30
N ILE A 573 -20.72 -2.64 -20.49
CA ILE A 573 -19.94 -3.89 -20.42
C ILE A 573 -18.90 -3.96 -21.54
N ALA A 574 -19.27 -3.56 -22.76
CA ALA A 574 -18.33 -3.50 -23.88
C ALA A 574 -17.24 -2.46 -23.62
N LEU A 575 -17.62 -1.28 -23.12
CA LEU A 575 -16.69 -0.21 -22.75
C LEU A 575 -15.72 -0.65 -21.65
N ALA A 576 -16.19 -1.43 -20.66
CA ALA A 576 -15.35 -1.92 -19.59
C ALA A 576 -14.18 -2.76 -20.10
N ALA A 577 -14.42 -3.66 -21.06
CA ALA A 577 -13.36 -4.45 -21.67
C ALA A 577 -12.33 -3.56 -22.41
N LEU A 578 -12.80 -2.54 -23.14
CA LEU A 578 -11.93 -1.59 -23.84
C LEU A 578 -11.11 -0.73 -22.85
N GLU A 579 -11.71 -0.32 -21.73
CA GLU A 579 -11.03 0.41 -20.66
C GLU A 579 -9.96 -0.44 -19.98
N VAL A 580 -10.16 -1.75 -19.78
CA VAL A 580 -9.12 -2.64 -19.24
C VAL A 580 -7.91 -2.67 -20.16
N ALA A 581 -8.13 -2.78 -21.47
CA ALA A 581 -7.06 -2.70 -22.46
C ALA A 581 -6.32 -1.35 -22.40
N ALA A 582 -7.05 -0.23 -22.30
CA ALA A 582 -6.45 1.11 -22.18
C ALA A 582 -5.64 1.29 -20.88
N VAL A 583 -6.14 0.78 -19.74
CA VAL A 583 -5.43 0.83 -18.46
C VAL A 583 -4.18 -0.03 -18.47
N LEU A 584 -4.24 -1.25 -19.01
CA LEU A 584 -3.08 -2.13 -19.15
C LEU A 584 -2.00 -1.51 -20.03
N MET A 585 -2.40 -0.85 -21.10
CA MET A 585 -1.50 -0.14 -22.00
C MET A 585 -0.78 1.00 -21.28
N LEU A 586 -1.52 1.82 -20.53
CA LEU A 586 -0.96 2.90 -19.71
C LEU A 586 -0.04 2.36 -18.60
N LEU A 587 -0.41 1.25 -17.95
CA LEU A 587 0.39 0.61 -16.92
C LEU A 587 1.71 0.09 -17.48
N GLY A 588 1.69 -0.55 -18.66
CA GLY A 588 2.89 -1.00 -19.36
C GLY A 588 3.78 0.17 -19.80
N GLU A 589 3.19 1.26 -20.31
CA GLU A 589 3.93 2.47 -20.67
C GLU A 589 4.58 3.14 -19.43
N LEU A 590 3.88 3.21 -18.30
CA LEU A 590 4.42 3.68 -17.02
C LEU A 590 5.57 2.79 -16.52
N GLY A 591 5.39 1.47 -16.55
CA GLY A 591 6.44 0.50 -16.20
C GLY A 591 7.68 0.67 -17.07
N PHE A 592 7.49 0.82 -18.38
CA PHE A 592 8.58 1.07 -19.31
C PHE A 592 9.33 2.37 -18.99
N VAL A 593 8.65 3.41 -18.50
CA VAL A 593 9.27 4.69 -18.09
C VAL A 593 9.95 4.60 -16.71
N GLY A 594 9.67 3.55 -15.95
CA GLY A 594 10.26 3.27 -14.63
C GLY A 594 9.32 3.62 -13.46
N ILE A 595 8.02 3.73 -13.73
CA ILE A 595 6.98 3.99 -12.74
C ILE A 595 6.16 2.71 -12.58
N PHE A 596 6.34 2.03 -11.46
CA PHE A 596 5.69 0.77 -11.15
C PHE A 596 5.33 0.69 -9.66
N ILE A 597 4.51 -0.30 -9.32
CA ILE A 597 3.95 -0.44 -7.97
C ILE A 597 5.07 -0.75 -6.97
N GLY A 598 5.12 0.00 -5.86
CA GLY A 598 6.05 -0.24 -4.76
C GLY A 598 7.28 0.68 -4.75
N GLY A 599 7.54 1.44 -5.81
CA GLY A 599 8.56 2.50 -5.78
C GLY A 599 10.01 2.04 -5.76
N GLY A 600 10.26 0.74 -6.05
CA GLY A 600 11.56 0.13 -6.30
C GLY A 600 12.51 0.04 -5.09
N ALA A 601 13.39 -0.95 -5.15
CA ALA A 601 14.55 -1.21 -4.31
C ALA A 601 15.84 -1.01 -5.12
N PHE A 602 16.99 -0.99 -4.45
CA PHE A 602 18.31 -0.85 -5.10
C PHE A 602 19.14 -2.10 -4.80
N ALA A 603 19.92 -2.57 -5.77
CA ALA A 603 20.91 -3.62 -5.62
C ALA A 603 22.21 -3.20 -6.31
N GLU A 604 23.36 -3.52 -5.73
CA GLU A 604 24.64 -3.39 -6.41
C GLU A 604 24.95 -4.72 -7.13
N LEU A 605 24.85 -4.72 -8.48
CA LEU A 605 25.03 -5.93 -9.30
C LEU A 605 26.51 -6.22 -9.61
N VAL A 606 27.36 -5.19 -9.54
CA VAL A 606 28.80 -5.26 -9.84
C VAL A 606 29.51 -4.41 -8.81
N VAL A 607 30.57 -4.94 -8.19
CA VAL A 607 31.37 -4.23 -7.17
C VAL A 607 31.88 -2.89 -7.74
N PHE A 608 31.61 -1.78 -7.05
CA PHE A 608 31.87 -0.39 -7.47
C PHE A 608 31.03 0.09 -8.67
N GLY A 609 29.94 -0.60 -8.98
CA GLY A 609 29.00 -0.23 -10.04
C GLY A 609 27.91 0.73 -9.56
N PRO A 610 27.25 1.47 -10.48
CA PRO A 610 26.07 2.26 -10.12
C PRO A 610 24.94 1.35 -9.62
N ALA A 611 24.26 1.77 -8.54
CA ALA A 611 23.14 1.03 -7.96
C ALA A 611 22.06 0.72 -9.00
N TYR A 612 21.71 -0.56 -9.11
CA TYR A 612 20.65 -1.06 -9.97
C TYR A 612 19.30 -0.95 -9.27
N TYR A 613 18.45 -0.05 -9.78
CA TYR A 613 17.10 0.16 -9.28
C TYR A 613 16.12 -0.88 -9.88
N TYR A 614 15.46 -1.66 -9.03
CA TYR A 614 14.57 -2.76 -9.43
C TYR A 614 13.32 -2.86 -8.54
N SER A 615 12.27 -3.53 -9.01
CA SER A 615 11.13 -3.93 -8.16
C SER A 615 11.21 -5.40 -7.77
N ASP A 616 10.93 -5.70 -6.51
CA ASP A 616 10.68 -7.06 -6.02
C ASP A 616 9.21 -7.49 -6.17
N VAL A 617 8.30 -6.56 -6.45
CA VAL A 617 6.88 -6.87 -6.70
C VAL A 617 6.75 -7.64 -8.03
N PRO A 618 6.22 -8.88 -8.02
CA PRO A 618 5.95 -9.63 -9.25
C PRO A 618 4.74 -9.00 -9.93
N GLU A 619 4.98 -8.09 -10.88
CA GLU A 619 3.98 -7.35 -11.64
C GLU A 619 4.60 -7.00 -13.01
N TRP A 620 3.86 -7.15 -14.11
CA TRP A 620 4.44 -7.06 -15.45
C TRP A 620 5.08 -5.70 -15.78
N ALA A 621 4.49 -4.58 -15.36
CA ALA A 621 5.07 -3.25 -15.58
C ALA A 621 6.37 -3.08 -14.79
N ALA A 622 6.45 -3.61 -13.57
CA ALA A 622 7.66 -3.68 -12.76
C ALA A 622 8.73 -4.58 -13.40
N LEU A 623 8.36 -5.73 -13.95
CA LEU A 623 9.28 -6.60 -14.70
C LEU A 623 9.87 -5.87 -15.91
N LEU A 624 9.03 -5.18 -16.68
CA LEU A 624 9.47 -4.40 -17.82
C LEU A 624 10.41 -3.28 -17.40
N ALA A 625 10.13 -2.60 -16.29
CA ALA A 625 10.98 -1.56 -15.72
C ALA A 625 12.39 -2.06 -15.36
N ASN A 626 12.47 -3.26 -14.78
CA ASN A 626 13.72 -3.92 -14.40
C ASN A 626 14.57 -4.26 -15.64
N VAL A 627 13.96 -4.89 -16.64
CA VAL A 627 14.70 -5.50 -17.75
C VAL A 627 14.95 -4.57 -18.94
N ARG A 628 14.28 -3.40 -19.02
CA ARG A 628 14.32 -2.50 -20.20
C ARG A 628 15.73 -2.06 -20.61
N SER A 629 16.64 -1.81 -19.67
CA SER A 629 18.02 -1.41 -19.96
C SER A 629 18.84 -2.54 -20.58
N PHE A 630 18.44 -3.78 -20.30
CA PHE A 630 19.09 -5.00 -20.79
C PHE A 630 18.44 -5.56 -22.05
N ALA A 631 17.30 -5.03 -22.50
CA ALA A 631 16.51 -5.57 -23.60
C ALA A 631 17.30 -5.78 -24.91
N ARG A 632 18.39 -5.01 -25.13
CA ARG A 632 19.26 -5.16 -26.30
C ARG A 632 20.32 -6.26 -26.12
N SER A 633 20.91 -6.36 -24.94
CA SER A 633 21.97 -7.34 -24.64
C SER A 633 21.39 -8.73 -24.37
N TYR A 634 20.24 -8.78 -23.71
CA TYR A 634 19.59 -9.99 -23.23
C TYR A 634 18.10 -9.96 -23.58
N PRO A 635 17.73 -10.18 -24.86
CA PRO A 635 16.36 -9.97 -25.33
C PRO A 635 15.33 -10.86 -24.65
N TRP A 636 15.71 -12.07 -24.23
CA TRP A 636 14.83 -13.02 -23.56
C TRP A 636 14.21 -12.47 -22.26
N MET A 637 14.82 -11.45 -21.64
CA MET A 637 14.27 -10.82 -20.45
C MET A 637 13.08 -9.90 -20.75
N ALA A 638 13.13 -9.17 -21.87
CA ALA A 638 12.13 -8.14 -22.21
C ALA A 638 10.94 -8.68 -23.02
N TRP A 639 11.16 -9.71 -23.84
CA TRP A 639 10.11 -10.28 -24.69
C TRP A 639 8.93 -10.87 -23.90
N PRO A 640 9.12 -11.72 -22.87
CA PRO A 640 8.01 -12.33 -22.14
C PRO A 640 7.03 -11.32 -21.52
N PRO A 641 7.46 -10.32 -20.72
CA PRO A 641 6.50 -9.37 -20.14
C PRO A 641 5.85 -8.49 -21.20
N ALA A 642 6.58 -8.16 -22.27
CA ALA A 642 6.03 -7.34 -23.34
C ALA A 642 4.99 -8.08 -24.20
N ILE A 643 5.19 -9.38 -24.47
CA ILE A 643 4.21 -10.25 -25.13
C ILE A 643 2.98 -10.44 -24.23
N ALA A 644 3.18 -10.66 -22.92
CA ALA A 644 2.08 -10.82 -21.97
C ALA A 644 1.15 -9.59 -21.97
N PHE A 645 1.71 -8.37 -21.94
CA PHE A 645 0.92 -7.14 -22.11
C PHE A 645 0.20 -7.09 -23.46
N ALA A 646 0.92 -7.31 -24.57
CA ALA A 646 0.36 -7.20 -25.91
C ALA A 646 -0.80 -8.18 -26.15
N LEU A 647 -0.66 -9.45 -25.75
CA LEU A 647 -1.71 -10.45 -25.89
C LEU A 647 -2.92 -10.15 -25.00
N THR A 648 -2.68 -9.67 -23.78
CA THR A 648 -3.77 -9.32 -22.85
C THR A 648 -4.56 -8.11 -23.35
N ILE A 649 -3.88 -7.05 -23.81
CA ILE A 649 -4.53 -5.86 -24.39
C ILE A 649 -5.32 -6.26 -25.64
N LEU A 650 -4.74 -7.10 -26.51
CA LEU A 650 -5.43 -7.62 -27.69
C LEU A 650 -6.68 -8.45 -27.32
N ALA A 651 -6.59 -9.31 -26.31
CA ALA A 651 -7.70 -10.13 -25.83
C ALA A 651 -8.87 -9.27 -25.36
N PHE A 652 -8.61 -8.24 -24.55
CA PHE A 652 -9.63 -7.32 -24.07
C PHE A 652 -10.22 -6.44 -25.17
N ASN A 653 -9.40 -5.91 -26.09
CA ASN A 653 -9.88 -5.12 -27.23
C ASN A 653 -10.78 -5.94 -28.16
N LEU A 654 -10.36 -7.16 -28.52
CA LEU A 654 -11.15 -8.09 -29.33
C LEU A 654 -12.47 -8.45 -28.67
N THR A 655 -12.43 -8.74 -27.36
CA THR A 655 -13.63 -9.10 -26.60
C THR A 655 -14.59 -7.92 -26.51
N GLY A 656 -14.12 -6.71 -26.20
CA GLY A 656 -14.95 -5.51 -26.12
C GLY A 656 -15.61 -5.16 -27.45
N GLU A 657 -14.84 -5.13 -28.55
CA GLU A 657 -15.36 -4.91 -29.91
C GLU A 657 -16.33 -6.03 -30.34
N GLY A 658 -16.02 -7.28 -29.96
CA GLY A 658 -16.87 -8.44 -30.19
C GLY A 658 -18.23 -8.32 -29.50
N ILE A 659 -18.25 -7.91 -28.23
CA ILE A 659 -19.47 -7.67 -27.45
C ILE A 659 -20.28 -6.54 -28.08
N LEU A 660 -19.64 -5.44 -28.48
CA LEU A 660 -20.32 -4.31 -29.12
C LEU A 660 -21.06 -4.74 -30.40
N ARG A 661 -20.40 -5.48 -31.30
CA ARG A 661 -21.00 -6.01 -32.54
C ARG A 661 -22.13 -6.99 -32.28
N LEU A 662 -22.02 -7.79 -31.22
CA LEU A 662 -23.07 -8.73 -30.83
C LEU A 662 -24.34 -7.97 -30.38
N ILE A 663 -24.17 -6.92 -29.59
CA ILE A 663 -25.26 -6.06 -29.12
C ILE A 663 -25.95 -5.36 -30.30
N GLU A 664 -25.18 -4.83 -31.26
CA GLU A 664 -25.72 -4.17 -32.46
C GLU A 664 -26.54 -5.13 -33.34
N ARG A 665 -26.11 -6.39 -33.49
CA ARG A 665 -26.79 -7.38 -34.34
C ARG A 665 -28.02 -8.02 -33.70
N VAL A 666 -27.93 -8.39 -32.42
CA VAL A 666 -28.95 -9.22 -31.75
C VAL A 666 -29.93 -8.37 -30.94
N GLY A 667 -29.55 -7.14 -30.57
CA GLY A 667 -30.33 -6.28 -29.69
C GLY A 667 -30.33 -6.84 -28.25
N ALA A 668 -29.61 -6.17 -27.36
CA ALA A 668 -29.57 -6.53 -25.95
C ALA A 668 -30.12 -5.38 -25.09
N SER A 669 -31.38 -5.50 -24.65
CA SER A 669 -31.94 -4.66 -23.60
C SER A 669 -32.01 -5.46 -22.29
N PHE A 670 -31.31 -5.00 -21.26
CA PHE A 670 -31.55 -5.49 -19.91
C PHE A 670 -32.79 -4.79 -19.38
N THR A 671 -33.88 -5.53 -19.14
CA THR A 671 -35.12 -4.94 -18.62
C THR A 671 -35.07 -4.65 -17.12
N ARG A 672 -34.06 -5.17 -16.41
CA ARG A 672 -33.86 -4.98 -14.96
C ARG A 672 -32.38 -4.86 -14.62
N LEU A 673 -32.04 -3.89 -13.77
CA LEU A 673 -30.69 -3.66 -13.26
C LEU A 673 -30.19 -4.85 -12.41
N VAL A 674 -31.05 -5.30 -11.50
CA VAL A 674 -30.81 -6.46 -10.63
C VAL A 674 -31.64 -7.63 -11.13
N ASN A 675 -31.00 -8.51 -11.89
CA ASN A 675 -31.52 -9.81 -12.28
C ASN A 675 -30.65 -10.88 -11.60
N ARG A 676 -31.15 -12.10 -11.41
CA ARG A 676 -30.37 -13.23 -10.85
C ARG A 676 -29.03 -13.43 -11.57
N TYR A 677 -28.99 -13.16 -12.87
CA TYR A 677 -27.77 -13.26 -13.67
C TYR A 677 -26.80 -12.07 -13.48
N THR A 678 -27.29 -10.83 -13.34
CA THR A 678 -26.42 -9.68 -13.08
C THR A 678 -25.90 -9.68 -11.64
N ALA A 679 -26.72 -10.13 -10.69
CA ALA A 679 -26.30 -10.37 -9.31
C ALA A 679 -25.27 -11.50 -9.21
N ALA A 680 -25.48 -12.62 -9.92
CA ALA A 680 -24.51 -13.71 -9.99
C ALA A 680 -23.19 -13.24 -10.64
N GLY A 681 -23.25 -12.49 -11.73
CA GLY A 681 -22.05 -11.92 -12.37
C GLY A 681 -21.28 -10.98 -11.45
N ALA A 682 -21.97 -10.07 -10.76
CA ALA A 682 -21.36 -9.18 -9.77
C ALA A 682 -20.74 -9.97 -8.59
N ALA A 683 -21.43 -11.00 -8.09
CA ALA A 683 -20.91 -11.86 -7.04
C ALA A 683 -19.65 -12.62 -7.48
N VAL A 684 -19.59 -13.09 -8.73
CA VAL A 684 -18.38 -13.72 -9.31
C VAL A 684 -17.23 -12.70 -9.39
N VAL A 685 -17.48 -11.48 -9.86
CA VAL A 685 -16.44 -10.44 -9.92
C VAL A 685 -15.91 -10.10 -8.52
N VAL A 686 -16.81 -9.91 -7.54
CA VAL A 686 -16.43 -9.66 -6.15
C VAL A 686 -15.66 -10.85 -5.58
N ALA A 687 -16.10 -12.08 -5.82
CA ALA A 687 -15.41 -13.29 -5.37
C ALA A 687 -14.00 -13.38 -5.97
N VAL A 688 -13.83 -13.12 -7.27
CA VAL A 688 -12.51 -13.09 -7.93
C VAL A 688 -11.62 -12.01 -7.30
N VAL A 689 -12.13 -10.79 -7.08
CA VAL A 689 -11.37 -9.71 -6.44
C VAL A 689 -10.95 -10.09 -5.02
N LEU A 690 -11.84 -10.72 -4.24
CA LEU A 690 -11.56 -11.16 -2.88
C LEU A 690 -10.54 -12.30 -2.85
N VAL A 691 -10.67 -13.29 -3.74
CA VAL A 691 -9.70 -14.38 -3.89
C VAL A 691 -8.34 -13.82 -4.26
N VAL A 692 -8.26 -12.96 -5.27
CA VAL A 692 -6.98 -12.37 -5.70
C VAL A 692 -6.38 -11.53 -4.57
N ARG A 693 -7.16 -10.66 -3.89
CA ARG A 693 -6.67 -9.92 -2.70
C ARG A 693 -6.12 -10.83 -1.59
N ALA A 694 -6.73 -11.99 -1.37
CA ALA A 694 -6.26 -12.93 -0.35
C ALA A 694 -4.91 -13.58 -0.69
N HIS A 695 -4.56 -13.66 -1.97
CA HIS A 695 -3.34 -14.33 -2.47
C HIS A 695 -2.24 -13.33 -2.91
N VAL A 696 -2.45 -12.03 -2.72
CA VAL A 696 -1.58 -10.94 -3.17
C VAL A 696 -0.80 -10.32 -1.99
N GLY A 697 0.52 -10.18 -2.14
CA GLY A 697 1.41 -9.40 -1.25
C GLY A 697 2.32 -10.23 -0.33
N PRO A 698 3.35 -9.62 0.29
CA PRO A 698 4.40 -10.35 1.04
C PRO A 698 3.85 -11.19 2.19
N LEU A 699 2.89 -10.64 2.95
CA LEU A 699 2.20 -11.36 4.03
C LEU A 699 1.37 -12.57 3.55
N ALA A 700 0.98 -12.65 2.26
CA ALA A 700 0.27 -13.83 1.73
C ALA A 700 1.29 -14.89 1.35
N PHE A 701 2.43 -14.45 0.84
CA PHE A 701 3.55 -15.29 0.47
C PHE A 701 4.23 -15.96 1.68
N TYR A 702 4.52 -15.22 2.75
CA TYR A 702 5.16 -15.78 3.95
C TYR A 702 4.20 -16.53 4.87
N ARG A 703 2.88 -16.49 4.64
CA ARG A 703 1.91 -17.15 5.52
C ARG A 703 2.11 -18.67 5.59
N PRO A 704 2.26 -19.42 4.48
CA PRO A 704 2.56 -20.85 4.53
C PRO A 704 3.89 -21.16 5.23
N LEU A 705 4.90 -20.29 5.08
CA LEU A 705 6.21 -20.45 5.74
C LEU A 705 6.07 -20.23 7.25
N ALA A 706 5.33 -19.19 7.68
CA ALA A 706 5.07 -18.91 9.09
C ALA A 706 4.25 -20.02 9.77
N THR A 707 3.41 -20.77 9.04
CA THR A 707 2.67 -21.91 9.62
C THR A 707 3.55 -23.10 9.99
N ALA A 708 4.82 -23.13 9.58
CA ALA A 708 5.80 -24.16 9.98
C ALA A 708 6.20 -24.09 11.47
N PHE A 709 5.90 -22.98 12.16
CA PHE A 709 6.10 -22.86 13.60
C PHE A 709 5.18 -23.85 14.35
N ASP A 710 5.78 -24.69 15.20
CA ASP A 710 5.11 -25.75 15.95
C ASP A 710 5.07 -25.44 17.46
N GLY A 711 3.86 -25.28 18.00
CA GLY A 711 3.66 -25.00 19.42
C GLY A 711 3.96 -26.16 20.35
N GLU A 712 3.87 -27.42 19.89
CA GLU A 712 4.23 -28.58 20.72
C GLU A 712 5.74 -28.67 20.92
N ARG A 713 6.52 -28.32 19.90
CA ARG A 713 7.98 -28.21 19.99
C ARG A 713 8.40 -27.05 20.89
N ALA A 714 7.76 -25.89 20.75
CA ALA A 714 7.96 -24.77 21.67
C ALA A 714 7.66 -25.21 23.12
N LEU A 715 6.54 -25.91 23.37
CA LEU A 715 6.21 -26.41 24.70
C LEU A 715 7.23 -27.44 25.22
N ALA A 716 7.80 -28.27 24.34
CA ALA A 716 8.88 -29.20 24.70
C ALA A 716 10.16 -28.46 25.15
N HIS A 717 10.52 -27.35 24.49
CA HIS A 717 11.62 -26.49 24.95
C HIS A 717 11.33 -25.86 26.32
N VAL A 718 10.09 -25.45 26.59
CA VAL A 718 9.71 -24.97 27.93
C VAL A 718 9.91 -26.06 28.98
N ARG A 719 9.40 -27.28 28.74
CA ARG A 719 9.57 -28.43 29.65
C ARG A 719 11.03 -28.75 29.93
N ALA A 720 11.90 -28.62 28.92
CA ALA A 720 13.34 -28.79 29.09
C ALA A 720 13.93 -27.71 30.01
N LEU A 721 13.61 -26.43 29.74
CA LEU A 721 14.11 -25.30 30.53
C LEU A 721 13.57 -25.29 31.97
N THR A 722 12.40 -25.87 32.23
CA THR A 722 11.81 -26.01 33.56
C THR A 722 12.04 -27.39 34.19
N SER A 723 12.95 -28.20 33.64
CA SER A 723 13.32 -29.50 34.21
C SER A 723 14.07 -29.33 35.55
N PRO A 724 14.09 -30.34 36.44
CA PRO A 724 14.76 -30.22 37.75
C PRO A 724 16.22 -29.75 37.70
N GLU A 725 16.94 -30.02 36.60
CA GLU A 725 18.34 -29.63 36.40
C GLU A 725 18.54 -28.16 36.00
N MET A 726 17.47 -27.52 35.54
CA MET A 726 17.46 -26.16 34.99
C MET A 726 16.32 -25.30 35.53
N VAL A 727 15.51 -25.74 36.50
CA VAL A 727 14.33 -24.98 36.92
C VAL A 727 14.71 -23.72 37.71
N ALA A 728 15.80 -23.78 38.49
CA ALA A 728 16.30 -22.69 39.31
C ALA A 728 17.33 -21.81 38.57
N ARG A 729 16.96 -21.24 37.42
CA ARG A 729 17.84 -20.45 36.50
C ARG A 729 18.26 -19.07 37.04
N ARG A 730 18.71 -18.98 38.29
CA ARG A 730 19.17 -17.73 38.88
C ARG A 730 20.44 -17.23 38.15
N PRO A 731 20.62 -15.93 37.89
CA PRO A 731 21.85 -15.41 37.30
C PRO A 731 23.10 -15.93 38.02
N GLY A 732 24.06 -16.49 37.27
CA GLY A 732 25.31 -17.03 37.83
C GLY A 732 25.21 -18.40 38.52
N SER A 733 24.05 -19.06 38.50
CA SER A 733 23.87 -20.42 39.02
C SER A 733 24.28 -21.50 37.99
N PRO A 734 24.68 -22.71 38.43
CA PRO A 734 24.91 -23.86 37.54
C PRO A 734 23.71 -24.20 36.64
N GLU A 735 22.49 -24.03 37.15
CA GLU A 735 21.24 -24.24 36.43
C GLU A 735 21.07 -23.24 35.29
N ALA A 736 21.41 -21.96 35.53
CA ALA A 736 21.39 -20.93 34.49
C ALA A 736 22.50 -21.14 33.44
N GLU A 737 23.64 -21.68 33.83
CA GLU A 737 24.70 -22.07 32.89
C GLU A 737 24.26 -23.21 31.98
N ARG A 738 23.65 -24.28 32.54
CA ARG A 738 23.07 -25.38 31.75
C ARG A 738 21.97 -24.91 30.81
N ALA A 739 21.12 -24.00 31.27
CA ALA A 739 20.09 -23.39 30.41
C ALA A 739 20.72 -22.61 29.24
N ALA A 740 21.77 -21.83 29.49
CA ALA A 740 22.50 -21.11 28.44
C ALA A 740 23.15 -22.08 27.42
N GLU A 741 23.75 -23.17 27.89
CA GLU A 741 24.33 -24.22 27.04
C GLU A 741 23.26 -24.92 26.19
N TYR A 742 22.11 -25.23 26.78
CA TYR A 742 20.97 -25.79 26.07
C TYR A 742 20.52 -24.87 24.92
N ILE A 743 20.32 -23.58 25.21
CA ILE A 743 19.89 -22.59 24.21
C ILE A 743 20.92 -22.46 23.09
N ALA A 744 22.21 -22.40 23.43
CA ALA A 744 23.30 -22.33 22.45
C ALA A 744 23.32 -23.56 21.52
N ALA A 745 23.09 -24.76 22.08
CA ALA A 745 22.99 -25.98 21.29
C ALA A 745 21.79 -25.95 20.33
N GLN A 746 20.65 -25.40 20.75
CA GLN A 746 19.50 -25.25 19.85
C GLN A 746 19.74 -24.20 18.75
N PHE A 747 20.42 -23.09 19.05
CA PHE A 747 20.80 -22.11 18.04
C PHE A 747 21.74 -22.70 16.99
N ALA A 748 22.72 -23.50 17.43
CA ALA A 748 23.63 -24.21 16.54
C ALA A 748 22.88 -25.23 15.67
N ALA A 749 21.95 -26.00 16.25
CA ALA A 749 21.12 -26.95 15.51
C ALA A 749 20.23 -26.26 14.45
N ALA A 750 19.74 -25.05 14.76
CA ALA A 750 18.98 -24.20 13.84
C ALA A 750 19.85 -23.51 12.76
N GLY A 751 21.17 -23.74 12.74
CA GLY A 751 22.08 -23.17 11.75
C GLY A 751 22.43 -21.70 11.95
N LEU A 752 22.15 -21.12 13.13
CA LEU A 752 22.55 -19.75 13.45
C LEU A 752 24.07 -19.66 13.66
N GLN A 753 24.69 -18.57 13.21
CA GLN A 753 26.12 -18.34 13.43
C GLN A 753 26.39 -17.86 14.87
N PRO A 754 27.51 -18.27 15.49
CA PRO A 754 27.88 -17.77 16.81
C PRO A 754 28.17 -16.26 16.79
N ALA A 755 27.47 -15.52 17.64
CA ALA A 755 27.49 -14.07 17.70
C ALA A 755 28.00 -13.50 19.03
N GLY A 756 28.47 -14.38 19.92
CA GLY A 756 29.09 -14.03 21.20
C GLY A 756 30.59 -13.76 21.10
N GLN A 757 31.21 -13.65 22.27
CA GLN A 757 32.63 -13.41 22.44
C GLN A 757 33.47 -14.60 21.98
N ARG A 758 34.65 -14.31 21.42
CA ARG A 758 35.63 -15.32 20.98
C ARG A 758 35.07 -16.38 20.00
N GLY A 759 34.05 -16.02 19.21
CA GLY A 759 33.43 -16.93 18.24
C GLY A 759 32.52 -17.99 18.86
N THR A 760 32.13 -17.82 20.13
CA THR A 760 31.12 -18.65 20.81
C THR A 760 29.73 -18.03 20.68
N TYR A 761 28.70 -18.70 21.20
CA TYR A 761 27.38 -18.08 21.36
C TYR A 761 27.30 -17.22 22.64
N PHE A 762 28.31 -17.22 23.50
CA PHE A 762 28.21 -16.62 24.83
C PHE A 762 28.80 -15.21 24.88
N GLN A 763 28.10 -14.29 25.55
CA GLN A 763 28.63 -13.00 25.97
C GLN A 763 28.61 -12.96 27.50
N GLU A 764 29.79 -12.91 28.12
CA GLU A 764 29.90 -12.74 29.56
C GLU A 764 29.55 -11.31 29.96
N THR A 765 28.72 -11.19 30.97
CA THR A 765 28.30 -9.92 31.53
C THR A 765 28.23 -9.99 33.03
N VAL A 766 28.68 -8.93 33.70
CA VAL A 766 28.47 -8.79 35.14
C VAL A 766 27.01 -8.44 35.39
N ARG A 767 26.41 -9.13 36.34
CA ARG A 767 25.07 -8.84 36.85
C ARG A 767 25.15 -8.65 38.35
N GLU A 768 24.60 -7.54 38.78
CA GLU A 768 24.39 -7.24 40.19
C GLU A 768 22.90 -7.49 40.47
N TYR A 769 22.60 -8.17 41.57
CA TYR A 769 21.24 -8.28 42.12
C TYR A 769 21.24 -8.34 43.64
N LEU A 770 20.14 -7.93 44.26
CA LEU A 770 19.92 -8.02 45.69
C LEU A 770 19.22 -9.34 45.98
N GLU A 771 19.83 -10.14 46.85
CA GLU A 771 19.31 -11.42 47.30
C GLU A 771 18.79 -11.30 48.73
N PHE A 772 17.61 -11.85 49.02
CA PHE A 772 17.10 -11.89 50.39
C PHE A 772 17.79 -13.03 51.16
N THR A 773 18.44 -12.71 52.28
CA THR A 773 19.16 -13.70 53.10
C THR A 773 18.23 -14.43 54.07
N ALA A 774 17.03 -13.91 54.30
CA ALA A 774 15.96 -14.52 55.08
C ALA A 774 14.59 -13.94 54.63
N PRO A 775 13.46 -14.56 55.00
CA PRO A 775 12.14 -14.00 54.70
C PRO A 775 11.99 -12.57 55.27
N PRO A 776 11.51 -11.59 54.49
CA PRO A 776 11.17 -10.25 54.97
C PRO A 776 10.18 -10.31 56.14
N ALA A 777 10.37 -9.47 57.16
CA ALA A 777 9.54 -9.44 58.35
C ALA A 777 8.66 -8.17 58.40
N LEU A 778 7.38 -8.36 58.69
CA LEU A 778 6.39 -7.32 58.97
C LEU A 778 5.66 -7.70 60.27
N GLY A 779 5.63 -6.79 61.24
CA GLY A 779 4.99 -7.07 62.53
C GLY A 779 4.64 -5.84 63.37
N LEU A 780 3.96 -6.09 64.49
CA LEU A 780 3.48 -5.08 65.43
C LEU A 780 4.49 -4.87 66.57
N ILE A 781 4.54 -3.64 67.08
CA ILE A 781 5.26 -3.28 68.30
C ILE A 781 4.24 -3.11 69.42
N GLN A 782 4.25 -4.00 70.41
CA GLN A 782 3.33 -3.97 71.55
C GLN A 782 3.66 -2.84 72.55
N PRO A 783 2.73 -2.43 73.44
CA PRO A 783 2.92 -1.35 74.43
C PRO A 783 4.06 -1.51 75.46
N GLY A 784 4.89 -2.54 75.37
CA GLY A 784 6.12 -2.75 76.16
C GLY A 784 7.40 -2.94 75.33
N GLY A 785 7.36 -2.70 74.01
CA GLY A 785 8.51 -2.87 73.12
C GLY A 785 8.73 -4.29 72.58
N GLN A 786 7.88 -5.25 72.97
CA GLN A 786 7.91 -6.62 72.43
C GLN A 786 7.42 -6.64 70.97
N LEU A 787 8.17 -7.33 70.10
CA LEU A 787 7.85 -7.48 68.68
C LEU A 787 6.98 -8.73 68.46
N GLU A 788 5.89 -8.58 67.72
CA GLU A 788 4.99 -9.66 67.32
C GLU A 788 4.88 -9.70 65.80
N SER A 789 5.04 -10.85 65.17
CA SER A 789 4.92 -11.02 63.71
C SER A 789 3.76 -11.97 63.39
N PRO A 790 2.51 -11.48 63.42
CA PRO A 790 1.32 -12.34 63.26
C PRO A 790 1.05 -12.73 61.79
N TRP A 791 1.78 -12.14 60.84
CA TRP A 791 1.56 -12.31 59.41
C TRP A 791 2.71 -13.09 58.75
N THR A 792 2.39 -13.83 57.69
CA THR A 792 3.32 -14.70 56.96
C THR A 792 3.69 -14.09 55.60
N TRP A 793 5.00 -13.99 55.32
CA TRP A 793 5.51 -13.59 54.00
C TRP A 793 5.06 -14.59 52.92
N GLY A 794 4.75 -14.10 51.71
CA GLY A 794 4.28 -14.94 50.61
C GLY A 794 2.78 -15.28 50.67
N LYS A 795 2.09 -14.97 51.77
CA LYS A 795 0.66 -15.26 51.98
C LYS A 795 -0.15 -14.01 52.38
N ASP A 796 0.35 -13.27 53.36
CA ASP A 796 -0.34 -12.09 53.91
C ASP A 796 0.29 -10.78 53.37
N TYR A 797 1.58 -10.81 53.07
CA TYR A 797 2.33 -9.69 52.51
C TYR A 797 3.52 -10.15 51.67
N ALA A 798 3.99 -9.25 50.80
CA ALA A 798 5.24 -9.38 50.06
C ALA A 798 5.97 -8.04 49.98
N VAL A 799 7.25 -8.07 49.64
CA VAL A 799 7.99 -6.83 49.34
C VAL A 799 7.42 -6.24 48.07
N ALA A 800 7.10 -4.95 48.09
CA ALA A 800 6.58 -4.28 46.91
C ALA A 800 7.65 -4.23 45.81
N PRO A 801 7.28 -4.49 44.54
CA PRO A 801 8.18 -4.26 43.41
C PRO A 801 8.66 -2.80 43.43
N ASP A 802 9.93 -2.57 43.11
CA ASP A 802 10.58 -1.23 43.05
C ASP A 802 10.87 -0.54 44.40
N THR A 803 10.88 -1.29 45.51
CA THR A 803 11.38 -0.81 46.80
C THR A 803 12.88 -0.46 46.70
N TYR A 804 13.27 0.78 47.01
CA TYR A 804 14.68 1.18 46.97
C TYR A 804 15.30 1.08 48.35
N PRO A 805 16.57 0.68 48.47
CA PRO A 805 16.90 0.11 49.73
C PRO A 805 18.14 0.80 50.29
N GLN A 806 17.88 1.98 50.86
CA GLN A 806 18.85 2.72 51.66
C GLN A 806 18.62 2.52 53.16
N ARG A 807 17.38 2.21 53.58
CA ARG A 807 17.01 1.80 54.94
C ARG A 807 16.26 0.47 54.88
N TRP A 808 16.79 -0.55 55.56
CA TRP A 808 16.34 -1.94 55.47
C TRP A 808 15.64 -2.45 56.73
N MET A 809 15.50 -1.54 57.70
CA MET A 809 14.67 -1.69 58.87
C MET A 809 14.04 -0.33 59.15
N ALA A 810 12.74 -0.31 59.39
CA ALA A 810 12.03 0.88 59.77
C ALA A 810 10.93 0.53 60.77
N SER A 811 10.63 1.47 61.65
CA SER A 811 9.51 1.36 62.57
C SER A 811 8.86 2.72 62.73
N GLY A 812 7.55 2.74 62.87
CA GLY A 812 6.81 3.97 63.03
C GLY A 812 5.35 3.72 63.35
N GLU A 813 4.65 4.79 63.69
CA GLU A 813 3.20 4.77 63.81
C GLU A 813 2.58 4.66 62.42
N VAL A 814 1.52 3.86 62.30
CA VAL A 814 0.82 3.64 61.03
C VAL A 814 -0.17 4.78 60.79
N VAL A 815 -0.05 5.40 59.61
CA VAL A 815 -0.96 6.44 59.13
C VAL A 815 -1.53 6.01 57.79
N PHE A 816 -2.85 5.99 57.68
CA PHE A 816 -3.53 5.80 56.40
C PHE A 816 -3.50 7.09 55.59
N VAL A 817 -3.08 7.01 54.33
CA VAL A 817 -2.94 8.16 53.43
C VAL A 817 -3.68 7.90 52.12
N ALA A 818 -4.62 8.78 51.80
CA ALA A 818 -5.34 8.78 50.54
C ALA A 818 -5.24 10.16 49.86
N LEU A 819 -5.21 10.14 48.53
CA LEU A 819 -5.05 11.34 47.70
C LEU A 819 -6.22 11.44 46.71
N GLY A 820 -6.83 12.62 46.62
CA GLY A 820 -7.72 12.94 45.51
C GLY A 820 -6.95 13.10 44.19
N PRO A 821 -7.63 13.29 43.04
CA PRO A 821 -6.97 13.37 41.74
C PRO A 821 -6.04 14.60 41.65
N PHE A 822 -4.76 14.38 41.32
CA PHE A 822 -3.77 15.46 41.05
C PHE A 822 -3.61 15.67 39.53
N PRO A 823 -3.61 16.92 39.02
CA PRO A 823 -3.44 17.20 37.58
C PRO A 823 -1.98 16.94 37.14
N SER A 824 -1.77 16.39 35.95
CA SER A 824 -0.42 16.18 35.41
C SER A 824 0.32 17.52 35.26
N SER A 825 1.41 17.74 36.00
CA SER A 825 2.23 18.95 35.89
C SER A 825 3.47 18.71 35.03
N SER A 826 3.90 19.72 34.27
CA SER A 826 5.10 19.66 33.41
C SER A 826 6.40 19.43 34.18
N THR A 827 6.42 19.76 35.48
CA THR A 827 7.57 19.57 36.38
C THR A 827 7.45 18.30 37.24
N GLY A 828 6.27 17.68 37.30
CA GLY A 828 6.01 16.48 38.11
C GLY A 828 6.19 16.68 39.62
N THR A 829 6.17 17.93 40.11
CA THR A 829 6.35 18.29 41.54
C THR A 829 5.12 18.97 42.13
N TYR A 830 4.63 18.48 43.27
CA TYR A 830 3.52 19.05 44.04
C TYR A 830 4.03 19.49 45.42
N PRO A 831 4.17 20.81 45.68
CA PRO A 831 4.66 21.32 46.96
C PRO A 831 3.87 20.82 48.17
N THR A 832 2.57 20.55 48.01
CA THR A 832 1.68 20.03 49.06
C THR A 832 2.11 18.66 49.57
N LEU A 833 2.52 17.75 48.67
CA LEU A 833 2.96 16.40 49.05
C LEU A 833 4.34 16.40 49.72
N ARG A 834 5.21 17.35 49.35
CA ARG A 834 6.54 17.51 49.94
C ARG A 834 6.54 17.90 51.43
N LYS A 835 5.48 18.59 51.88
CA LYS A 835 5.38 19.11 53.26
C LYS A 835 4.64 18.17 54.22
N LEU A 836 4.24 16.97 53.76
CA LEU A 836 3.52 16.03 54.60
C LEU A 836 4.41 15.48 55.73
N PRO A 837 3.93 15.42 56.99
CA PRO A 837 4.69 14.96 58.14
C PRO A 837 4.74 13.42 58.20
N LEU A 838 5.36 12.79 57.20
CA LEU A 838 5.37 11.32 57.05
C LEU A 838 6.74 10.68 57.34
N ALA A 839 7.79 11.47 57.55
CA ALA A 839 9.18 10.99 57.57
C ALA A 839 9.48 9.89 58.61
N ASP A 840 8.76 9.88 59.74
CA ASP A 840 8.84 8.91 60.83
C ASP A 840 7.65 7.94 60.89
N LYS A 841 6.77 7.97 59.88
CA LYS A 841 5.51 7.21 59.84
C LYS A 841 5.57 6.04 58.87
N VAL A 842 4.88 4.95 59.21
CA VAL A 842 4.61 3.83 58.30
C VAL A 842 3.31 4.15 57.57
N VAL A 843 3.37 4.30 56.25
CA VAL A 843 2.27 4.84 55.45
C VAL A 843 1.47 3.71 54.81
N LEU A 844 0.21 3.54 55.21
CA LEU A 844 -0.73 2.62 54.56
C LEU A 844 -1.50 3.35 53.45
N VAL A 845 -1.41 2.88 52.21
CA VAL A 845 -2.11 3.48 51.06
C VAL A 845 -3.16 2.53 50.48
N PRO A 846 -4.25 3.07 49.90
CA PRO A 846 -5.32 2.26 49.33
C PRO A 846 -4.96 1.55 48.03
N ASP A 847 -3.96 2.06 47.29
CA ASP A 847 -3.58 1.53 45.97
C ASP A 847 -2.16 1.95 45.57
N ARG A 848 -1.61 1.30 44.52
CA ARG A 848 -0.27 1.55 44.00
C ARG A 848 -0.08 2.94 43.39
N LYS A 849 -1.11 3.53 42.78
CA LYS A 849 -1.04 4.86 42.16
C LYS A 849 -0.84 5.95 43.22
N THR A 850 -1.50 5.81 44.36
CA THR A 850 -1.30 6.67 45.54
C THR A 850 0.13 6.55 46.08
N PHE A 851 0.66 5.34 46.18
CA PHE A 851 2.06 5.10 46.56
C PHE A 851 3.04 5.79 45.61
N ASP A 852 2.90 5.60 44.29
CA ASP A 852 3.84 6.13 43.29
C ASP A 852 3.89 7.67 43.29
N LEU A 853 2.78 8.34 43.59
CA LEU A 853 2.71 9.80 43.76
C LEU A 853 3.44 10.26 45.02
N LEU A 854 3.20 9.61 46.17
CA LEU A 854 3.86 9.93 47.45
C LEU A 854 5.36 9.64 47.41
N ALA A 855 5.76 8.48 46.89
CA ALA A 855 7.16 8.05 46.81
C ALA A 855 8.03 8.98 45.96
N ARG A 856 7.45 9.78 45.06
CA ARG A 856 8.19 10.79 44.27
C ARG A 856 8.51 12.07 45.06
N GLN A 857 7.82 12.34 46.16
CA GLN A 857 7.78 13.70 46.72
C GLN A 857 7.84 13.77 48.25
N SER A 858 7.40 12.73 48.95
CA SER A 858 7.32 12.67 50.42
C SER A 858 8.35 11.69 50.97
N GLN A 859 8.98 12.05 52.10
CA GLN A 859 9.82 11.11 52.86
C GLN A 859 8.95 10.32 53.83
N MET A 860 9.18 9.01 53.93
CA MET A 860 8.41 8.08 54.77
C MET A 860 9.34 7.12 55.53
N ALA A 861 8.89 6.51 56.64
CA ALA A 861 9.67 5.47 57.32
C ALA A 861 9.54 4.12 56.59
N ALA A 862 8.32 3.73 56.23
CA ALA A 862 7.99 2.57 55.39
C ALA A 862 6.64 2.79 54.69
N ALA A 863 6.31 1.97 53.70
CA ALA A 863 5.02 1.99 53.03
C ALA A 863 4.36 0.61 52.99
N LEU A 864 3.05 0.56 53.19
CA LEU A 864 2.20 -0.62 53.05
C LEU A 864 1.16 -0.32 51.97
N ILE A 865 1.18 -1.10 50.90
CA ILE A 865 0.36 -0.89 49.70
C ILE A 865 -0.72 -1.97 49.69
N LEU A 866 -1.97 -1.55 49.76
CA LEU A 866 -3.09 -2.47 49.70
C LEU A 866 -3.25 -3.00 48.27
N ASP A 867 -3.25 -4.33 48.12
CA ASP A 867 -3.47 -4.99 46.82
C ASP A 867 -4.39 -6.21 47.00
N GLU A 868 -5.45 -6.24 46.21
CA GLU A 868 -6.46 -7.30 46.21
C GLU A 868 -6.24 -8.33 45.10
N GLN A 869 -5.30 -8.10 44.19
CA GLN A 869 -5.07 -9.01 43.07
C GLN A 869 -4.63 -10.39 43.56
N PRO A 870 -5.26 -11.49 43.11
CA PRO A 870 -4.76 -12.84 43.35
C PRO A 870 -3.31 -12.95 42.85
N GLY A 871 -2.42 -13.62 43.59
CA GLY A 871 -1.03 -13.76 43.19
C GLY A 871 -0.09 -12.60 43.59
N SER A 872 -0.59 -11.43 44.04
CA SER A 872 0.26 -10.24 44.27
C SER A 872 1.29 -10.39 45.40
N VAL A 873 0.96 -11.18 46.43
CA VAL A 873 1.86 -11.47 47.57
C VAL A 873 2.66 -12.74 47.36
N GLU A 874 2.28 -13.57 46.39
CA GLU A 874 3.02 -14.75 45.98
C GLU A 874 4.16 -14.41 45.00
N ARG A 875 4.37 -13.12 44.65
CA ARG A 875 5.41 -12.67 43.71
C ARG A 875 6.79 -12.55 44.36
N PHE A 876 7.82 -12.92 43.60
CA PHE A 876 9.22 -12.77 43.99
C PHE A 876 10.09 -12.39 42.80
N ASP A 877 10.81 -11.28 42.93
CA ASP A 877 11.79 -10.79 41.96
C ASP A 877 13.14 -10.59 42.67
N LEU A 878 14.24 -10.73 41.94
CA LEU A 878 15.55 -10.30 42.43
C LEU A 878 15.67 -8.77 42.22
N GLY A 879 15.98 -8.02 43.28
CA GLY A 879 15.89 -6.55 43.26
C GLY A 879 17.16 -5.89 42.73
N ILE A 880 17.07 -4.89 41.84
CA ILE A 880 17.95 -3.69 41.83
C ILE A 880 17.19 -2.49 41.22
N LYS A 881 17.20 -1.37 41.94
CA LYS A 881 17.13 -0.03 41.37
C LYS A 881 18.13 0.88 42.12
N LEU A 882 19.19 1.31 41.45
CA LEU A 882 20.03 2.41 41.96
C LEU A 882 19.21 3.72 41.88
N PRO A 883 19.13 4.54 42.94
CA PRO A 883 18.29 5.72 42.95
C PRO A 883 18.82 6.78 41.98
N THR A 884 18.07 7.04 40.90
CA THR A 884 18.27 8.25 40.08
C THR A 884 17.61 9.44 40.78
N GLY A 885 18.34 10.01 41.74
CA GLY A 885 18.32 11.42 42.13
C GLY A 885 17.09 12.09 42.75
N ARG A 886 15.86 11.53 42.76
CA ARG A 886 14.66 12.26 43.27
C ARG A 886 13.53 11.43 43.92
N HIS A 887 13.68 10.12 44.14
CA HIS A 887 12.62 9.26 44.69
C HIS A 887 12.92 8.84 46.15
N TRP A 888 11.88 8.66 46.97
CA TRP A 888 11.96 8.07 48.31
C TRP A 888 12.49 6.64 48.25
N ALA A 889 13.40 6.29 49.16
CA ALA A 889 14.16 5.06 49.14
C ALA A 889 14.09 4.27 50.46
N GLY A 890 12.86 3.94 50.88
CA GLY A 890 12.59 3.12 52.07
C GLY A 890 11.80 1.85 51.76
N PRO A 891 11.61 0.97 52.76
CA PRO A 891 11.00 -0.33 52.62
C PRO A 891 9.50 -0.21 52.33
N ALA A 892 9.03 -0.89 51.27
CA ALA A 892 7.63 -0.94 50.91
C ALA A 892 7.15 -2.39 50.79
N PHE A 893 5.93 -2.66 51.25
CA PHE A 893 5.30 -3.97 51.24
C PHE A 893 3.94 -3.90 50.56
N ILE A 894 3.63 -4.89 49.73
CA ILE A 894 2.25 -5.18 49.33
C ILE A 894 1.62 -5.99 50.46
N VAL A 895 0.42 -5.61 50.88
CA VAL A 895 -0.32 -6.27 51.97
C VAL A 895 -1.72 -6.64 51.53
N ARG A 896 -2.20 -7.80 51.98
CA ARG A 896 -3.58 -8.23 51.80
C ARG A 896 -4.55 -7.41 52.67
N PRO A 897 -5.85 -7.35 52.31
CA PRO A 897 -6.86 -6.66 53.11
C PRO A 897 -6.90 -7.05 54.58
N GLN A 898 -6.66 -8.31 54.93
CA GLN A 898 -6.68 -8.80 56.31
C GLN A 898 -5.58 -8.15 57.17
N VAL A 899 -4.42 -7.86 56.59
CA VAL A 899 -3.32 -7.13 57.26
C VAL A 899 -3.74 -5.69 57.52
N ALA A 900 -4.34 -5.03 56.52
CA ALA A 900 -4.84 -3.67 56.66
C ALA A 900 -5.99 -3.56 57.68
N GLU A 901 -6.92 -4.52 57.70
CA GLU A 901 -7.99 -4.61 58.70
C GLU A 901 -7.44 -4.74 60.12
N ALA A 902 -6.43 -5.60 60.32
CA ALA A 902 -5.75 -5.75 61.61
C ALA A 902 -5.03 -4.46 62.06
N LEU A 903 -4.49 -3.67 61.12
CA LEU A 903 -3.86 -2.38 61.40
C LEU A 903 -4.86 -1.28 61.75
N VAL A 904 -6.08 -1.35 61.20
CA VAL A 904 -7.18 -0.42 61.47
C VAL A 904 -7.95 -0.80 62.76
N ALA A 905 -7.90 -2.06 63.16
CA ALA A 905 -8.61 -2.55 64.34
C ALA A 905 -8.24 -1.77 65.62
N GLY A 906 -9.26 -1.20 66.28
CA GLY A 906 -9.11 -0.41 67.50
C GLY A 906 -8.78 1.07 67.29
N SER A 907 -8.72 1.57 66.04
CA SER A 907 -8.45 2.98 65.74
C SER A 907 -9.70 3.87 65.68
N GLY A 908 -10.89 3.33 65.96
CA GLY A 908 -12.18 4.05 65.89
C GLY A 908 -12.76 4.21 64.47
N THR A 909 -12.21 3.51 63.47
CA THR A 909 -12.72 3.47 62.07
C THR A 909 -12.59 2.05 61.48
N THR A 910 -13.07 1.83 60.26
CA THR A 910 -12.97 0.56 59.52
C THR A 910 -12.25 0.75 58.17
N LEU A 911 -11.66 -0.32 57.62
CA LEU A 911 -10.99 -0.25 56.31
C LEU A 911 -11.95 0.18 55.19
N GLU A 912 -13.21 -0.28 55.24
CA GLU A 912 -14.25 0.10 54.30
C GLU A 912 -14.59 1.60 54.40
N ALA A 913 -14.70 2.16 55.61
CA ALA A 913 -14.93 3.59 55.81
C ALA A 913 -13.76 4.45 55.29
N LEU A 914 -12.52 3.99 55.47
CA LEU A 914 -11.32 4.64 54.94
C LEU A 914 -11.28 4.63 53.40
N ARG A 915 -11.70 3.52 52.77
CA ARG A 915 -11.82 3.41 51.31
C ARG A 915 -12.92 4.30 50.75
N ALA A 916 -14.10 4.29 51.38
CA ALA A 916 -15.21 5.16 51.02
C ALA A 916 -14.74 6.63 51.05
N ARG A 917 -14.08 7.04 52.14
CA ARG A 917 -13.54 8.39 52.27
C ARG A 917 -12.49 8.71 51.20
N ALA A 918 -11.61 7.77 50.86
CA ALA A 918 -10.60 7.96 49.81
C ALA A 918 -11.23 8.22 48.43
N SER A 919 -12.38 7.59 48.13
CA SER A 919 -13.08 7.77 46.84
C SER A 919 -13.82 9.11 46.70
N GLU A 920 -14.10 9.78 47.81
CA GLU A 920 -14.82 11.07 47.87
C GLU A 920 -13.90 12.30 47.82
N LEU A 921 -12.58 12.09 47.84
CA LEU A 921 -11.61 13.19 47.90
C LEU A 921 -11.65 14.05 46.64
N GLN A 922 -11.73 15.36 46.85
CA GLN A 922 -11.68 16.34 45.77
C GLN A 922 -10.28 16.48 45.18
N LYS A 923 -10.18 17.17 44.04
CA LYS A 923 -8.91 17.41 43.34
C LYS A 923 -7.87 18.04 44.27
N GLU A 924 -6.67 17.46 44.32
CA GLU A 924 -5.54 17.86 45.20
C GLU A 924 -5.80 17.77 46.72
N GLU A 925 -6.89 17.14 47.16
CA GLU A 925 -7.17 16.88 48.58
C GLU A 925 -6.28 15.73 49.11
N VAL A 926 -5.76 15.90 50.33
CA VAL A 926 -4.94 14.89 51.03
C VAL A 926 -5.64 14.50 52.32
N PHE A 927 -5.86 13.20 52.51
CA PHE A 927 -6.46 12.65 53.73
C PHE A 927 -5.42 11.84 54.50
N LEU A 928 -5.23 12.18 55.78
CA LEU A 928 -4.31 11.50 56.70
C LEU A 928 -5.09 11.02 57.93
N GLN A 929 -5.04 9.74 58.25
CA GLN A 929 -5.67 9.16 59.43
C GLN A 929 -4.67 8.31 60.22
N PRO A 930 -4.23 8.75 61.41
CA PRO A 930 -3.45 7.91 62.33
C PRO A 930 -4.28 6.72 62.80
N LEU A 931 -3.67 5.53 62.85
CA LEU A 931 -4.32 4.29 63.25
C LEU A 931 -3.97 3.84 64.69
N GLY A 932 -3.06 4.54 65.37
CA GLY A 932 -2.68 4.26 66.76
C GLY A 932 -1.87 2.96 66.97
N LYS A 933 -1.47 2.27 65.90
CA LYS A 933 -0.59 1.09 65.93
C LYS A 933 0.83 1.48 65.52
N LYS A 934 1.83 0.81 66.10
CA LYS A 934 3.23 0.89 65.66
C LYS A 934 3.63 -0.42 64.98
N VAL A 935 4.25 -0.31 63.82
CA VAL A 935 4.71 -1.44 63.00
C VAL A 935 6.22 -1.37 62.85
N PHE A 936 6.86 -2.52 62.77
CA PHE A 936 8.23 -2.64 62.28
C PHE A 936 8.24 -3.42 60.95
N VAL A 937 9.18 -3.05 60.10
CA VAL A 937 9.48 -3.76 58.86
C VAL A 937 10.97 -4.00 58.77
N GLN A 938 11.35 -5.18 58.25
CA GLN A 938 12.72 -5.55 58.01
C GLN A 938 12.83 -6.36 56.72
N ILE A 939 13.78 -6.01 55.87
CA ILE A 939 14.10 -6.76 54.64
C ILE A 939 15.58 -7.15 54.74
N PRO A 940 15.92 -8.39 55.13
CA PRO A 940 17.29 -8.86 55.22
C PRO A 940 17.81 -9.23 53.81
N TRP A 941 19.00 -8.75 53.45
CA TRP A 941 19.51 -8.84 52.08
C TRP A 941 21.04 -8.85 52.01
N GLU A 942 21.55 -9.29 50.87
CA GLU A 942 22.96 -9.22 50.48
C GLU A 942 23.08 -8.79 49.01
N GLU A 943 24.10 -8.00 48.67
CA GLU A 943 24.42 -7.66 47.28
C GLU A 943 25.18 -8.82 46.64
N ARG A 944 24.65 -9.35 45.55
CA ARG A 944 25.31 -10.37 44.73
C ARG A 944 25.82 -9.73 43.46
N ARG A 945 27.12 -9.87 43.22
CA ARG A 945 27.76 -9.53 41.95
C ARG A 945 28.27 -10.80 41.30
N VAL A 946 27.58 -11.24 40.25
CA VAL A 946 27.83 -12.52 39.58
C VAL A 946 28.21 -12.30 38.12
N MET A 947 28.98 -13.24 37.56
CA MET A 947 29.13 -13.35 36.12
C MET A 947 27.97 -14.17 35.56
N ALA A 948 27.35 -13.67 34.49
CA ALA A 948 26.27 -14.32 33.79
C ALA A 948 26.55 -14.34 32.29
N ARG A 949 25.87 -15.22 31.54
CA ARG A 949 26.09 -15.39 30.09
C ARG A 949 24.83 -15.05 29.31
N ASN A 950 24.91 -14.13 28.36
CA ASN A 950 23.90 -14.02 27.32
C ASN A 950 24.22 -15.00 26.19
N VAL A 951 23.21 -15.50 25.49
CA VAL A 951 23.35 -16.39 24.32
C VAL A 951 22.93 -15.64 23.05
N LEU A 952 23.84 -15.53 22.09
CA LEU A 952 23.72 -14.71 20.89
C LEU A 952 23.91 -15.57 19.64
N GLY A 953 22.89 -15.64 18.79
CA GLY A 953 22.93 -16.30 17.48
C GLY A 953 22.60 -15.32 16.35
N LEU A 954 23.38 -15.34 15.27
CA LEU A 954 23.18 -14.46 14.11
C LEU A 954 22.66 -15.27 12.92
N LEU A 955 21.52 -14.87 12.38
CA LEU A 955 21.09 -15.24 11.04
C LEU A 955 21.51 -14.12 10.08
N PRO A 956 22.57 -14.31 9.26
CA PRO A 956 23.07 -13.25 8.41
C PRO A 956 22.04 -12.85 7.34
N GLY A 957 21.93 -11.54 7.10
CA GLY A 957 21.20 -11.02 5.95
C GLY A 957 21.90 -11.40 4.65
N GLY A 958 21.12 -11.65 3.60
CA GLY A 958 21.67 -11.83 2.26
C GLY A 958 22.36 -10.54 1.79
N VAL A 959 23.65 -10.64 1.51
CA VAL A 959 24.49 -9.54 1.05
C VAL A 959 23.92 -8.97 -0.26
N GLY A 960 23.57 -7.68 -0.26
CA GLY A 960 23.65 -6.88 -1.48
C GLY A 960 25.14 -6.68 -1.73
N THR A 961 25.73 -7.38 -2.69
CA THR A 961 27.20 -7.41 -2.88
C THR A 961 27.75 -6.01 -3.19
N GLY A 962 28.27 -5.33 -2.17
CA GLY A 962 29.12 -4.14 -2.25
C GLY A 962 30.23 -4.25 -1.22
N GLY A 963 31.48 -4.44 -1.68
CA GLY A 963 32.63 -4.71 -0.84
C GLY A 963 33.27 -3.45 -0.24
N ALA A 964 33.97 -3.66 0.87
CA ALA A 964 35.03 -2.86 1.49
C ALA A 964 34.78 -1.35 1.71
N ALA A 965 34.82 -0.97 2.99
CA ALA A 965 34.86 0.40 3.48
C ALA A 965 35.91 1.25 2.74
N GLY A 966 35.44 2.19 1.92
CA GLY A 966 36.23 3.29 1.37
C GLY A 966 35.57 4.60 1.79
N GLU A 967 36.36 5.46 2.44
CA GLU A 967 35.94 6.77 2.93
C GLU A 967 35.46 7.68 1.79
N GLY A 968 34.27 8.28 1.96
CA GLY A 968 33.83 9.46 1.20
C GLY A 968 32.82 9.21 0.08
N GLY A 969 31.52 9.19 0.42
CA GLY A 969 30.42 9.29 -0.54
C GLY A 969 29.19 8.50 -0.10
N GLY A 970 28.05 9.16 0.12
CA GLY A 970 26.87 8.61 0.80
C GLY A 970 26.40 7.23 0.30
N SER A 971 26.37 6.28 1.24
CA SER A 971 26.02 4.88 1.07
C SER A 971 24.56 4.70 0.66
N THR A 972 24.30 3.80 -0.30
CA THR A 972 22.93 3.41 -0.66
C THR A 972 22.76 1.89 -0.54
N LEU A 973 22.65 1.44 0.72
CA LEU A 973 21.75 0.40 1.25
C LEU A 973 21.98 -1.06 0.82
N GLN A 974 23.14 -1.60 1.20
CA GLN A 974 23.18 -2.90 1.88
C GLN A 974 22.09 -2.91 2.98
N MET A 975 21.39 -4.03 3.15
CA MET A 975 20.48 -4.24 4.30
C MET A 975 21.05 -5.26 5.26
N ASP A 976 22.07 -5.99 4.85
CA ASP A 976 22.85 -6.88 5.69
C ASP A 976 23.62 -6.11 6.77
N ASP A 977 23.88 -4.81 6.60
CA ASP A 977 24.34 -3.91 7.66
C ASP A 977 23.22 -3.46 8.63
N GLN A 978 21.96 -3.76 8.32
CA GLN A 978 20.81 -3.49 9.19
C GLN A 978 20.48 -4.72 10.03
N LEU A 979 20.21 -4.48 11.31
CA LEU A 979 20.01 -5.53 12.30
C LEU A 979 18.60 -5.48 12.90
N VAL A 980 17.88 -6.58 12.78
CA VAL A 980 16.66 -6.82 13.56
C VAL A 980 17.07 -7.63 14.78
N VAL A 981 16.87 -7.08 15.98
CA VAL A 981 17.21 -7.76 17.23
C VAL A 981 15.96 -8.40 17.81
N LEU A 982 15.92 -9.73 17.85
CA LEU A 982 14.89 -10.52 18.51
C LEU A 982 15.43 -10.99 19.85
N MET A 983 14.83 -10.53 20.95
CA MET A 983 15.38 -10.77 22.29
C MET A 983 14.34 -11.30 23.29
N ALA A 984 14.77 -12.21 24.16
CA ALA A 984 13.96 -12.83 25.21
C ALA A 984 14.81 -13.07 26.48
N PRO A 985 14.26 -12.83 27.69
CA PRO A 985 14.92 -13.21 28.94
C PRO A 985 14.83 -14.73 29.16
N TYR A 986 15.86 -15.35 29.72
CA TYR A 986 15.87 -16.81 29.98
C TYR A 986 16.03 -17.20 31.46
N ASP A 987 16.51 -16.27 32.29
CA ASP A 987 16.70 -16.48 33.72
C ASP A 987 15.39 -16.47 34.50
N ALA A 988 15.45 -16.92 35.75
CA ALA A 988 14.34 -17.00 36.67
C ALA A 988 14.78 -16.58 38.08
N PRO A 989 13.86 -16.12 38.95
CA PRO A 989 14.20 -15.81 40.34
C PRO A 989 14.79 -17.00 41.11
N GLY A 990 14.37 -18.23 40.79
CA GLY A 990 14.89 -19.46 41.42
C GLY A 990 14.22 -19.76 42.77
N MET A 991 14.98 -20.14 43.80
CA MET A 991 14.42 -20.43 45.13
C MET A 991 14.35 -19.18 46.03
N GLY A 992 13.17 -18.84 46.53
CA GLY A 992 12.96 -17.79 47.51
C GLY A 992 13.67 -18.06 48.85
N PRO A 993 13.79 -17.04 49.72
CA PRO A 993 14.44 -17.18 51.03
C PRO A 993 13.73 -18.14 52.00
N ASP A 994 12.48 -18.51 51.72
CA ASP A 994 11.69 -19.52 52.46
C ASP A 994 11.79 -20.94 51.85
N GLY A 995 12.53 -21.10 50.75
CA GLY A 995 12.64 -22.35 49.99
C GLY A 995 11.57 -22.52 48.90
N THR A 996 10.67 -21.56 48.68
CA THR A 996 9.66 -21.63 47.61
C THR A 996 10.30 -21.50 46.23
N LEU A 997 9.93 -22.35 45.27
CA LEU A 997 10.47 -22.33 43.91
C LEU A 997 9.67 -21.41 42.97
N TYR A 998 10.39 -20.61 42.17
CA TYR A 998 9.85 -19.70 41.15
C TYR A 998 10.37 -20.10 39.75
N PRO A 999 9.61 -20.89 38.97
CA PRO A 999 10.10 -21.54 37.75
C PRO A 999 10.20 -20.61 36.52
N ALA A 1000 9.40 -19.53 36.50
CA ALA A 1000 9.27 -18.58 35.39
C ALA A 1000 8.96 -19.26 34.04
N ALA A 1001 8.02 -20.21 34.03
CA ALA A 1001 7.70 -21.00 32.83
C ALA A 1001 7.15 -20.13 31.69
N GLN A 1002 6.21 -19.23 32.00
CA GLN A 1002 5.60 -18.29 31.09
C GLN A 1002 6.47 -17.04 30.90
N ASP A 1003 7.07 -16.52 31.98
CA ASP A 1003 7.75 -15.23 31.98
C ASP A 1003 9.11 -15.22 31.28
N SER A 1004 9.81 -16.36 31.25
CA SER A 1004 11.11 -16.48 30.56
C SER A 1004 11.23 -17.72 29.67
N ALA A 1005 10.88 -18.92 30.16
CA ALA A 1005 11.09 -20.14 29.39
C ALA A 1005 10.28 -20.19 28.09
N ALA A 1006 9.00 -19.75 28.10
CA ALA A 1006 8.15 -19.69 26.92
C ALA A 1006 8.65 -18.70 25.84
N ALA A 1007 9.21 -17.56 26.26
CA ALA A 1007 9.76 -16.56 25.35
C ALA A 1007 10.97 -17.10 24.58
N VAL A 1008 11.89 -17.78 25.28
CA VAL A 1008 13.11 -18.34 24.70
C VAL A 1008 12.81 -19.61 23.89
N ALA A 1009 11.86 -20.42 24.34
CA ALA A 1009 11.34 -21.55 23.57
C ALA A 1009 10.76 -21.09 22.22
N THR A 1010 9.99 -20.00 22.21
CA THR A 1010 9.47 -19.39 20.99
C THR A 1010 10.60 -18.89 20.09
N LEU A 1011 11.59 -18.22 20.67
CA LEU A 1011 12.77 -17.72 19.95
C LEU A 1011 13.56 -18.87 19.28
N THR A 1012 13.71 -20.00 19.96
CA THR A 1012 14.39 -21.20 19.47
C THR A 1012 13.62 -21.88 18.33
N GLU A 1013 12.31 -22.05 18.50
CA GLU A 1013 11.43 -22.66 17.48
C GLU A 1013 11.28 -21.77 16.23
N LEU A 1014 11.35 -20.44 16.38
CA LEU A 1014 11.43 -19.51 15.24
C LEU A 1014 12.69 -19.78 14.40
N ALA A 1015 13.87 -19.87 15.04
CA ALA A 1015 15.12 -20.12 14.33
C ALA A 1015 15.07 -21.44 13.54
N ARG A 1016 14.62 -22.54 14.17
CA ARG A 1016 14.46 -23.84 13.52
C ARG A 1016 13.47 -23.81 12.36
N SER A 1017 12.26 -23.28 12.59
CA SER A 1017 11.21 -23.27 11.57
C SER A 1017 11.61 -22.45 10.33
N TRP A 1018 12.39 -21.39 10.50
CA TRP A 1018 12.89 -20.58 9.39
C TRP A 1018 13.96 -21.29 8.56
N GLN A 1019 14.84 -22.06 9.22
CA GLN A 1019 15.84 -22.88 8.55
C GLN A 1019 15.16 -23.96 7.69
N GLU A 1020 14.19 -24.70 8.23
CA GLU A 1020 13.44 -25.71 7.48
C GLU A 1020 12.62 -25.13 6.33
N ALA A 1021 12.12 -23.91 6.49
CA ALA A 1021 11.39 -23.18 5.47
C ALA A 1021 12.29 -22.53 4.39
N ASP A 1022 13.62 -22.72 4.46
CA ASP A 1022 14.65 -22.04 3.63
C ASP A 1022 14.41 -20.51 3.54
N TYR A 1023 14.03 -19.90 4.66
CA TYR A 1023 13.80 -18.47 4.73
C TYR A 1023 15.12 -17.71 4.87
N ARG A 1024 15.44 -16.88 3.87
CA ARG A 1024 16.63 -16.03 3.86
C ARG A 1024 16.25 -14.55 4.01
N PRO A 1025 16.59 -13.88 5.13
CA PRO A 1025 16.29 -12.47 5.31
C PRO A 1025 17.27 -11.57 4.51
N LYS A 1026 16.84 -10.36 4.13
CA LYS A 1026 17.73 -9.33 3.56
C LYS A 1026 18.46 -8.56 4.67
N ARG A 1027 17.81 -8.38 5.82
CA ARG A 1027 18.39 -7.82 7.05
C ARG A 1027 18.98 -8.93 7.90
N SER A 1028 20.09 -8.64 8.56
CA SER A 1028 20.62 -9.56 9.55
C SER A 1028 19.68 -9.63 10.75
N ILE A 1029 19.46 -10.84 11.28
CA ILE A 1029 18.60 -11.05 12.45
C ILE A 1029 19.46 -11.60 13.59
N LEU A 1030 19.54 -10.84 14.68
CA LEU A 1030 20.24 -11.23 15.89
C LEU A 1030 19.24 -11.82 16.89
N PHE A 1031 19.40 -13.09 17.19
CA PHE A 1031 18.68 -13.84 18.21
C PHE A 1031 19.42 -13.72 19.54
N VAL A 1032 18.74 -13.21 20.57
CA VAL A 1032 19.32 -12.91 21.87
C VAL A 1032 18.51 -13.54 23.00
N ALA A 1033 19.09 -14.52 23.69
CA ALA A 1033 18.61 -14.94 25.00
C ALA A 1033 19.48 -14.26 26.07
N TYR A 1034 18.89 -13.41 26.91
CA TYR A 1034 19.64 -12.59 27.87
C TYR A 1034 19.22 -12.83 29.32
N VAL A 1035 20.07 -12.39 30.23
CA VAL A 1035 19.82 -12.44 31.68
C VAL A 1035 19.22 -11.11 32.15
N SER A 1036 17.95 -11.14 32.59
CA SER A 1036 17.15 -9.99 33.07
C SER A 1036 17.33 -9.66 34.54
N GLN A 1037 18.19 -10.41 35.26
CA GLN A 1037 18.39 -10.32 36.72
C GLN A 1037 17.20 -10.88 37.51
N GLY A 1038 16.50 -11.91 37.02
CA GLY A 1038 15.35 -12.50 37.71
C GLY A 1038 14.20 -11.52 37.95
N VAL A 1039 14.04 -10.56 37.04
CA VAL A 1039 12.99 -9.55 37.04
C VAL A 1039 11.98 -9.92 35.97
N ASP A 1040 10.70 -9.89 36.32
CA ASP A 1040 9.62 -9.99 35.35
C ASP A 1040 9.78 -8.93 34.22
N PRO A 1041 9.96 -9.35 32.95
CA PRO A 1041 10.08 -8.44 31.81
C PRO A 1041 8.81 -7.61 31.54
N ASN A 1042 7.66 -7.97 32.10
CA ASN A 1042 6.39 -7.25 31.93
C ASN A 1042 6.24 -6.08 32.91
N HIS A 1043 6.79 -6.19 34.11
CA HIS A 1043 6.74 -5.15 35.13
C HIS A 1043 8.05 -4.37 35.16
N SER A 1044 7.96 -3.12 34.66
CA SER A 1044 8.73 -1.94 35.10
C SER A 1044 9.81 -1.32 34.19
N TYR A 1045 9.86 0.00 34.40
CA TYR A 1045 10.76 1.09 34.05
C TYR A 1045 12.27 0.84 34.30
N ARG A 1046 12.78 -0.39 34.18
CA ARG A 1046 14.19 -0.74 34.34
C ARG A 1046 14.95 -0.65 33.01
N ARG A 1047 16.27 -0.47 33.08
CA ARG A 1047 17.17 -0.48 31.91
C ARG A 1047 17.27 -1.91 31.40
N ILE A 1048 16.26 -2.36 30.65
CA ILE A 1048 16.34 -3.55 29.80
C ILE A 1048 17.63 -3.40 29.00
N PRO A 1049 18.49 -4.44 28.91
CA PRO A 1049 19.71 -4.38 28.13
C PRO A 1049 19.41 -3.76 26.77
N GLU A 1050 20.11 -2.67 26.45
CA GLU A 1050 19.89 -2.00 25.20
C GLU A 1050 20.40 -2.93 24.10
N ALA A 1051 19.73 -2.95 22.94
CA ALA A 1051 20.15 -3.81 21.84
C ALA A 1051 21.63 -3.59 21.46
N LYS A 1052 22.17 -2.37 21.68
CA LYS A 1052 23.58 -2.01 21.50
C LYS A 1052 24.54 -2.70 22.49
N ASP A 1053 24.08 -3.05 23.68
CA ASP A 1053 24.91 -3.70 24.71
C ASP A 1053 25.38 -5.09 24.22
N PHE A 1054 24.53 -5.78 23.44
CA PHE A 1054 24.87 -7.07 22.83
C PHE A 1054 25.86 -6.94 21.67
N LEU A 1055 25.91 -5.79 21.01
CA LEU A 1055 26.84 -5.54 19.89
C LEU A 1055 28.28 -5.39 20.37
N SER A 1056 28.51 -5.19 21.67
CA SER A 1056 29.85 -5.20 22.26
C SER A 1056 30.49 -6.60 22.33
N ALA A 1057 29.72 -7.67 22.08
CA ALA A 1057 30.21 -9.05 22.19
C ALA A 1057 31.29 -9.40 21.16
N LYS A 1058 31.26 -8.77 19.99
CA LYS A 1058 32.12 -9.14 18.85
C LYS A 1058 32.62 -7.90 18.10
N PRO A 1059 33.93 -7.78 17.82
CA PRO A 1059 34.46 -6.72 16.97
C PRO A 1059 33.77 -6.69 15.60
N GLY A 1060 33.39 -5.51 15.13
CA GLY A 1060 32.63 -5.32 13.89
C GLY A 1060 31.11 -5.29 14.06
N PHE A 1061 30.54 -5.77 15.18
CA PHE A 1061 29.09 -5.67 15.39
C PHE A 1061 28.63 -4.22 15.60
N SER A 1062 29.52 -3.34 16.02
CA SER A 1062 29.25 -1.90 16.14
C SER A 1062 28.97 -1.20 14.80
N SER A 1063 29.25 -1.84 13.65
CA SER A 1063 28.90 -1.28 12.34
C SER A 1063 27.45 -1.55 11.93
N PHE A 1064 26.74 -2.45 12.61
CA PHE A 1064 25.33 -2.71 12.30
C PHE A 1064 24.45 -1.53 12.73
N LYS A 1065 23.54 -1.11 11.84
CA LYS A 1065 22.45 -0.20 12.17
C LYS A 1065 21.27 -1.00 12.71
N ILE A 1066 20.95 -0.84 14.00
CA ILE A 1066 19.76 -1.48 14.57
C ILE A 1066 18.51 -0.90 13.88
N TRP A 1067 17.75 -1.75 13.20
CA TRP A 1067 16.57 -1.37 12.43
C TRP A 1067 15.28 -1.53 13.21
N ALA A 1068 15.18 -2.58 14.02
CA ALA A 1068 14.04 -2.83 14.89
C ALA A 1068 14.44 -3.75 16.04
N VAL A 1069 13.77 -3.58 17.19
CA VAL A 1069 13.93 -4.44 18.36
C VAL A 1069 12.59 -5.09 18.69
N VAL A 1070 12.54 -6.41 18.66
CA VAL A 1070 11.37 -7.20 19.03
C VAL A 1070 11.68 -7.95 20.32
N GLN A 1071 11.00 -7.57 21.40
CA GLN A 1071 11.16 -8.18 22.70
C GLN A 1071 10.00 -9.16 22.95
N LEU A 1072 10.35 -10.42 23.21
CA LEU A 1072 9.39 -11.44 23.61
C LEU A 1072 9.27 -11.43 25.14
N GLY A 1073 8.05 -11.21 25.63
CA GLY A 1073 7.69 -11.33 27.05
C GLY A 1073 6.93 -12.62 27.32
N SER A 1074 5.98 -12.59 28.26
CA SER A 1074 5.21 -13.76 28.65
C SER A 1074 4.33 -14.27 27.52
N LEU A 1075 4.51 -15.53 27.12
CA LEU A 1075 3.78 -16.15 26.01
C LEU A 1075 3.16 -17.48 26.42
N GLY A 1076 2.02 -17.82 25.82
CA GLY A 1076 1.51 -19.19 25.83
C GLY A 1076 0.55 -19.58 26.94
N ASP A 1077 0.11 -18.66 27.81
CA ASP A 1077 -0.87 -18.98 28.87
C ASP A 1077 -2.18 -19.55 28.28
N ALA A 1078 -2.66 -20.64 28.86
CA ALA A 1078 -3.84 -21.38 28.39
C ALA A 1078 -5.16 -20.64 28.58
N HIS A 1079 -5.21 -19.64 29.47
CA HIS A 1079 -6.38 -18.84 29.77
C HIS A 1079 -6.41 -17.52 28.96
N GLY A 1080 -5.32 -17.19 28.26
CA GLY A 1080 -5.25 -16.10 27.30
C GLY A 1080 -5.74 -16.50 25.90
N ASP A 1081 -6.29 -15.54 25.18
CA ASP A 1081 -6.87 -15.69 23.85
C ASP A 1081 -6.30 -14.72 22.79
N ALA A 1082 -5.45 -13.79 23.18
CA ALA A 1082 -4.95 -12.72 22.33
C ALA A 1082 -3.46 -12.45 22.49
N LEU A 1083 -2.81 -12.05 21.38
CA LEU A 1083 -1.46 -11.50 21.40
C LEU A 1083 -1.53 -10.01 21.76
N GLN A 1084 -0.94 -9.64 22.87
CA GLN A 1084 -0.82 -8.26 23.30
C GLN A 1084 0.47 -7.63 22.76
N VAL A 1085 0.35 -6.44 22.19
CA VAL A 1085 1.46 -5.69 21.61
C VAL A 1085 1.56 -4.34 22.29
N ASP A 1086 2.72 -4.08 22.90
CA ASP A 1086 3.08 -2.80 23.51
C ASP A 1086 4.18 -2.16 22.64
N THR A 1087 3.85 -1.03 22.01
CA THR A 1087 4.70 -0.42 20.97
C THR A 1087 4.65 1.10 21.01
N GLY A 1088 5.83 1.74 20.99
CA GLY A 1088 5.96 3.16 20.65
C GLY A 1088 5.94 3.43 19.13
N SER A 1089 5.95 2.38 18.30
CA SER A 1089 5.94 2.43 16.84
C SER A 1089 4.60 1.99 16.26
N PRO A 1090 3.83 2.90 15.63
CA PRO A 1090 2.59 2.55 14.92
C PRO A 1090 2.83 1.53 13.80
N LEU A 1091 4.02 1.55 13.19
CA LEU A 1091 4.39 0.72 12.06
C LEU A 1091 4.58 -0.75 12.47
N LEU A 1092 5.37 -1.03 13.52
CA LEU A 1092 5.52 -2.38 14.08
C LEU A 1092 4.20 -2.92 14.65
N GLY A 1093 3.41 -2.06 15.29
CA GLY A 1093 2.06 -2.42 15.75
C GLY A 1093 1.14 -2.82 14.60
N ASN A 1094 1.13 -2.06 13.50
CA ASN A 1094 0.33 -2.36 12.31
C ASN A 1094 0.73 -3.67 11.66
N LEU A 1095 2.03 -3.94 11.58
CA LEU A 1095 2.56 -5.19 11.04
C LEU A 1095 2.05 -6.41 11.81
N LEU A 1096 2.19 -6.42 13.14
CA LEU A 1096 1.74 -7.52 14.00
C LEU A 1096 0.22 -7.68 13.97
N THR A 1097 -0.55 -6.58 14.01
CA THR A 1097 -2.02 -6.64 13.88
C THR A 1097 -2.44 -7.22 12.52
N ASN A 1098 -1.77 -6.85 11.43
CA ASN A 1098 -2.07 -7.36 10.10
C ASN A 1098 -1.69 -8.85 9.96
N ALA A 1099 -0.57 -9.27 10.55
CA ALA A 1099 -0.18 -10.67 10.63
C ALA A 1099 -1.23 -11.51 11.41
N GLY A 1100 -1.68 -11.02 12.56
CA GLY A 1100 -2.75 -11.62 13.35
C GLY A 1100 -4.06 -11.79 12.58
N ARG A 1101 -4.53 -10.73 11.90
CA ARG A 1101 -5.74 -10.79 11.06
C ARG A 1101 -5.65 -11.87 9.96
N ARG A 1102 -4.48 -12.04 9.33
CA ARG A 1102 -4.28 -13.06 8.29
C ARG A 1102 -4.24 -14.48 8.83
N LEU A 1103 -3.75 -14.65 10.06
CA LEU A 1103 -3.69 -15.94 10.75
C LEU A 1103 -4.92 -16.24 11.60
N ARG A 1104 -5.88 -15.29 11.69
CA ARG A 1104 -7.08 -15.36 12.54
C ARG A 1104 -6.73 -15.49 14.03
N VAL A 1105 -5.68 -14.80 14.45
CA VAL A 1105 -5.26 -14.66 15.85
C VAL A 1105 -5.58 -13.23 16.30
N PRO A 1106 -6.36 -13.04 17.38
CA PRO A 1106 -6.61 -11.73 17.96
C PRO A 1106 -5.30 -11.05 18.38
N VAL A 1107 -5.15 -9.77 18.04
CA VAL A 1107 -3.99 -8.96 18.43
C VAL A 1107 -4.51 -7.67 19.06
N GLU A 1108 -4.23 -7.51 20.34
CA GLU A 1108 -4.61 -6.35 21.14
C GLU A 1108 -3.44 -5.39 21.27
N ARG A 1109 -3.70 -4.08 21.12
CA ARG A 1109 -2.68 -3.07 21.41
C ARG A 1109 -2.91 -2.54 22.80
N LEU A 1110 -1.90 -2.68 23.65
CA LEU A 1110 -1.92 -2.05 24.96
C LEU A 1110 -1.65 -0.55 24.76
N GLU A 1111 -2.58 0.31 25.16
CA GLU A 1111 -2.40 1.76 25.10
C GLU A 1111 -1.39 2.19 26.18
N THR A 1112 -0.10 2.21 25.84
CA THR A 1112 0.85 3.03 26.57
C THR A 1112 0.53 4.50 26.23
N PRO A 1113 0.21 5.37 27.22
CA PRO A 1113 -0.06 6.76 26.92
C PRO A 1113 1.16 7.35 26.22
N VAL A 1114 0.98 7.78 24.97
CA VAL A 1114 1.98 8.56 24.24
C VAL A 1114 2.37 9.71 25.15
N ASN A 1115 3.63 9.75 25.56
CA ASN A 1115 4.11 10.89 26.33
C ASN A 1115 4.08 12.11 25.40
N LEU A 1116 2.99 12.89 25.49
CA LEU A 1116 2.75 14.09 24.68
C LEU A 1116 3.81 15.19 24.89
N MET A 1117 4.71 15.02 25.86
CA MET A 1117 5.94 15.81 25.99
C MET A 1117 6.88 15.69 24.77
N VAL A 1118 6.64 14.76 23.84
CA VAL A 1118 7.39 14.60 22.59
C VAL A 1118 6.73 15.35 21.41
N VAL A 1119 5.51 15.88 21.57
CA VAL A 1119 4.77 16.58 20.50
C VAL A 1119 4.73 18.10 20.70
N GLN A 1120 5.23 18.62 21.82
CA GLN A 1120 5.31 20.06 22.07
C GLN A 1120 6.67 20.63 21.66
N GLU A 1121 6.67 21.25 20.48
CA GLU A 1121 7.56 22.34 20.02
C GLU A 1121 8.98 22.43 20.60
N GLY A 1122 9.97 22.00 19.79
CA GLY A 1122 11.21 22.78 19.64
C GLY A 1122 12.20 22.86 20.81
N MET A 1123 12.27 21.89 21.71
CA MET A 1123 13.36 21.83 22.71
C MET A 1123 14.53 20.98 22.20
N PRO A 1124 15.75 21.54 22.07
CA PRO A 1124 16.93 20.81 21.66
C PRO A 1124 17.42 19.89 22.79
N PHE A 1125 17.60 18.61 22.48
CA PHE A 1125 18.29 17.67 23.35
C PHE A 1125 19.79 17.95 23.26
N THR A 1126 20.42 18.39 24.35
CA THR A 1126 21.85 18.17 24.70
C THR A 1126 22.10 18.75 26.12
N PRO A 1127 23.00 18.18 26.95
CA PRO A 1127 24.42 18.06 26.60
C PRO A 1127 25.17 16.85 27.20
N ALA A 1128 25.49 15.87 26.36
CA ALA A 1128 26.80 15.21 26.28
C ALA A 1128 26.79 14.20 25.12
N GLY A 1129 27.09 14.68 23.91
CA GLY A 1129 27.47 13.83 22.77
C GLY A 1129 26.33 13.39 21.83
N ASN A 1130 26.22 14.12 20.72
CA ASN A 1130 25.75 13.71 19.39
C ASN A 1130 24.22 13.50 19.13
N PRO A 1131 23.58 14.36 18.32
CA PRO A 1131 22.19 14.21 17.86
C PRO A 1131 21.99 13.16 16.73
N ALA A 1132 22.83 12.12 16.68
CA ALA A 1132 22.85 11.11 15.61
C ALA A 1132 22.31 9.73 16.02
N GLU A 1133 21.78 9.55 17.23
CA GLU A 1133 21.31 8.26 17.73
C GLU A 1133 19.77 8.24 17.83
N GLU A 1134 19.08 8.04 16.70
CA GLU A 1134 17.68 7.59 16.71
C GLU A 1134 17.62 6.18 17.32
N GLU A 1135 17.02 6.03 18.52
CA GLU A 1135 16.72 4.71 19.07
C GLU A 1135 15.81 3.94 18.08
N ALA A 1136 16.28 2.77 17.63
CA ALA A 1136 15.53 1.93 16.70
C ALA A 1136 14.12 1.60 17.23
N PRO A 1137 13.09 1.54 16.37
CA PRO A 1137 11.73 1.25 16.79
C PRO A 1137 11.65 -0.10 17.54
N ARG A 1138 11.02 -0.07 18.72
CA ARG A 1138 10.89 -1.23 19.62
C ARG A 1138 9.43 -1.65 19.77
N VAL A 1139 9.22 -2.96 19.84
CA VAL A 1139 7.94 -3.57 20.18
C VAL A 1139 8.13 -4.68 21.21
N ARG A 1140 7.27 -4.71 22.21
CA ARG A 1140 7.14 -5.82 23.15
C ARG A 1140 5.90 -6.63 22.82
N VAL A 1141 6.05 -7.94 22.81
CA VAL A 1141 4.99 -8.88 22.48
C VAL A 1141 4.78 -9.81 23.68
N SER A 1142 3.53 -9.92 24.14
CA SER A 1142 3.11 -10.84 25.19
C SER A 1142 1.77 -11.50 24.83
N TRP A 1143 1.35 -12.49 25.60
CA TRP A 1143 0.04 -13.14 25.48
C TRP A 1143 -0.87 -12.70 26.63
N SER A 1144 -2.18 -12.58 26.39
CA SER A 1144 -3.14 -12.27 27.46
C SER A 1144 -3.15 -13.37 28.54
N GLY A 1145 -3.65 -13.05 29.75
CA GLY A 1145 -3.65 -13.99 30.90
C GLY A 1145 -2.42 -13.89 31.81
N LYS A 1146 -1.37 -13.15 31.42
CA LYS A 1146 -0.16 -12.93 32.22
C LYS A 1146 -0.38 -12.23 33.56
N GLU A 1147 -1.44 -11.43 33.68
CA GLU A 1147 -1.68 -10.57 34.85
C GLU A 1147 -1.88 -11.37 36.16
N TRP A 1148 -2.24 -12.66 36.06
CA TRP A 1148 -2.65 -13.47 37.20
C TRP A 1148 -1.53 -14.21 37.92
N VAL A 1149 -0.45 -14.57 37.22
CA VAL A 1149 0.59 -15.48 37.75
C VAL A 1149 2.02 -15.02 37.50
N SER A 1150 2.21 -13.96 36.73
CA SER A 1150 3.55 -13.44 36.44
C SER A 1150 4.31 -13.08 37.73
N GLY A 1151 5.57 -13.47 37.80
CA GLY A 1151 6.46 -13.32 38.95
C GLY A 1151 6.12 -14.21 40.15
N SER A 1152 5.09 -15.06 40.08
CA SER A 1152 4.65 -15.92 41.19
C SER A 1152 5.19 -17.34 41.11
N ASN A 1153 5.11 -18.07 42.22
CA ASN A 1153 5.42 -19.51 42.25
C ASN A 1153 4.41 -20.38 41.47
N GLN A 1154 3.30 -19.80 41.00
CA GLN A 1154 2.30 -20.46 40.17
C GLN A 1154 2.62 -20.38 38.67
N ASP A 1155 3.70 -19.70 38.27
CA ASP A 1155 4.16 -19.66 36.88
C ASP A 1155 4.85 -20.99 36.48
N THR A 1156 4.03 -22.02 36.29
CA THR A 1156 4.47 -23.39 35.97
C THR A 1156 4.09 -23.81 34.54
N VAL A 1157 4.74 -24.86 34.04
CA VAL A 1157 4.55 -25.33 32.65
C VAL A 1157 3.14 -25.84 32.37
N GLU A 1158 2.42 -26.30 33.40
CA GLU A 1158 1.05 -26.80 33.30
C GLU A 1158 0.04 -25.71 32.91
N ARG A 1159 0.38 -24.44 33.12
CA ARG A 1159 -0.46 -23.30 32.71
C ARG A 1159 -0.34 -22.97 31.22
N LEU A 1160 0.68 -23.49 30.53
CA LEU A 1160 0.93 -23.17 29.14
C LEU A 1160 0.18 -24.11 28.20
N SER A 1161 -0.25 -23.59 27.05
CA SER A 1161 -0.82 -24.39 25.97
C SER A 1161 0.01 -24.31 24.70
N ALA A 1162 0.22 -25.47 24.06
CA ALA A 1162 0.86 -25.54 22.75
C ALA A 1162 0.10 -24.70 21.70
N ARG A 1163 -1.23 -24.62 21.80
CA ARG A 1163 -2.07 -23.82 20.91
C ARG A 1163 -1.81 -22.31 21.03
N ALA A 1164 -1.68 -21.80 22.25
CA ALA A 1164 -1.36 -20.38 22.47
C ALA A 1164 0.06 -20.07 21.97
N LEU A 1165 1.05 -20.92 22.28
CA LEU A 1165 2.42 -20.80 21.76
C LEU A 1165 2.47 -20.83 20.23
N ALA A 1166 1.74 -21.75 19.58
CA ALA A 1166 1.64 -21.81 18.13
C ALA A 1166 1.03 -20.53 17.55
N SER A 1167 -0.01 -20.00 18.18
CA SER A 1167 -0.71 -18.80 17.70
C SER A 1167 0.19 -17.57 17.80
N ALA A 1168 0.86 -17.38 18.94
CA ALA A 1168 1.83 -16.30 19.14
C ALA A 1168 3.01 -16.42 18.18
N GLY A 1169 3.66 -17.60 18.14
CA GLY A 1169 4.84 -17.85 17.31
C GLY A 1169 4.59 -17.66 15.82
N ARG A 1170 3.44 -18.10 15.28
CA ARG A 1170 3.09 -17.91 13.87
C ARG A 1170 2.89 -16.43 13.52
N VAL A 1171 2.26 -15.65 14.40
CA VAL A 1171 2.07 -14.20 14.19
C VAL A 1171 3.41 -13.47 14.22
N ILE A 1172 4.24 -13.75 15.23
CA ILE A 1172 5.58 -13.19 15.36
C ILE A 1172 6.44 -13.57 14.14
N SER A 1173 6.42 -14.85 13.73
CA SER A 1173 7.13 -15.34 12.56
C SER A 1173 6.73 -14.61 11.28
N LEU A 1174 5.43 -14.48 11.01
CA LEU A 1174 4.93 -13.82 9.81
C LEU A 1174 5.34 -12.33 9.77
N ALA A 1175 5.24 -11.64 10.90
CA ALA A 1175 5.68 -10.25 11.01
C ALA A 1175 7.20 -10.13 10.79
N LEU A 1176 8.01 -10.96 11.45
CA LEU A 1176 9.46 -10.92 11.33
C LEU A 1176 9.97 -11.30 9.92
N MET A 1177 9.31 -12.24 9.23
CA MET A 1177 9.64 -12.58 7.85
C MET A 1177 9.43 -11.40 6.89
N VAL A 1178 8.39 -10.60 7.12
CA VAL A 1178 8.16 -9.36 6.39
C VAL A 1178 9.20 -8.31 6.78
N LEU A 1179 9.43 -8.09 8.08
CA LEU A 1179 10.41 -7.14 8.61
C LEU A 1179 11.83 -7.42 8.10
N GLY A 1180 12.21 -8.69 7.98
CA GLY A 1180 13.54 -9.12 7.55
C GLY A 1180 13.80 -8.93 6.06
N ARG A 1181 12.78 -8.75 5.21
CA ARG A 1181 12.95 -8.66 3.73
C ARG A 1181 12.35 -7.41 3.09
N GLU A 1182 11.30 -6.83 3.67
CA GLU A 1182 10.56 -5.72 3.09
C GLU A 1182 11.06 -4.37 3.62
N TRP A 1183 11.21 -3.39 2.73
CA TRP A 1183 11.67 -2.04 3.09
C TRP A 1183 10.63 -1.24 3.86
N ASN A 1184 9.37 -1.38 3.47
CA ASN A 1184 8.19 -0.75 4.07
C ASN A 1184 7.11 -1.82 4.24
N TYR A 1185 6.56 -1.94 5.44
CA TYR A 1185 5.60 -2.97 5.82
C TYR A 1185 4.40 -2.42 6.59
#